data_AF-A0A1C5LJQ8-F1
#
_entry.id   AF-A0A1C5LJQ8-F1
#
_cell.length_a   1.000
_cell.length_b   1.000
_cell.length_c   1.000
_cell.angle_alpha   90.00
_cell.angle_beta   90.00
_cell.angle_gamma   90.00
#
_symmetry.space_group_name_H-M   'P 1'
#
loop_
_entity.id
_entity.type
_entity.pdbx_description
1 polymer ?
#
loop_
_entity_poly.entity_id
_entity_poly.type
_entity_poly.pdbx_seq_one_letter_code
_entity_poly.pdbx_strand_id
1 'polypeptide(L)'
;MKHITTKFQKLSTPAAVLVSLGAALVLALVLEIGVFQFSYFTQGSGSYAETMLDLSGVEGWNGEALALLPENPSVSLDGFSLPVRSATITTAGPAKVLTGTLGICDAASPAKTAGAGTFTVNPGGRENTATVRIQSRGDLTRLRLTFEELNEPVFLISVTLNARQPLTIHWLRVFLLTGLLAALFLALRFRLYAQDYQPDRRSHKLLNLGVLLLALFISAGILYGSDASHQLLRPYPTLEEVRSPEMVVDAYMQQLDAFEKGQLELDLDVNPALEELGNLYDKGERDLNHITYHWDRAYYHGKYYSYFGLAPLFMVYYPIYWLTGMLPTTVFAGSCLTVFAILCIFAAIQGLMRLFRPKANLLLFLLGEMAVVGGSFLWLLQASASSFYYLPLIASFGWLGAFTALACYGYLAEKPWKRVLLFALCGLSVVMLVLSRPNAALLAMAFAAPLFLRILFDKKRSARQRFLESALPFLIPVLIGAAGIMYYNYIRFGSFFEFGTSYQLTESDIRFNSVTFSLHHFGSMLYHYFAESFVYTEFFPFLRFTTEKCVDFGNYLYQEYSAGLLQMPLNLGIFLLIPAVFTRSSSSDQNGLLKKQTGVLVLLAALGLGYLDFMLGGIHIRYVCDLTLALSVLALFLILEQIHFDGTRSARILYVIVLCAILVTIGRGVLTIFSNETNDVLLKNPDFYLYVSRIFHS
;
A
#
# COMPACT_ATOMS: atom_id res chain seq x y z
N MET A 1 37.17 23.41 -4.57
CA MET A 1 36.54 22.10 -4.86
C MET A 1 37.52 21.01 -5.31
N LYS A 2 38.32 21.17 -6.37
CA LYS A 2 39.27 20.13 -6.86
C LYS A 2 40.22 19.56 -5.80
N HIS A 3 40.69 20.37 -4.84
CA HIS A 3 41.65 19.93 -3.81
C HIS A 3 41.02 19.09 -2.68
N ILE A 4 39.75 19.34 -2.35
CA ILE A 4 38.97 18.56 -1.36
C ILE A 4 38.63 17.18 -1.93
N THR A 5 38.27 17.11 -3.21
CA THR A 5 38.02 15.84 -3.92
C THR A 5 39.23 14.91 -3.97
N THR A 6 40.46 15.45 -4.07
CA THR A 6 41.70 14.63 -4.11
C THR A 6 42.07 14.01 -2.76
N LYS A 7 41.84 14.68 -1.62
CA LYS A 7 42.08 14.07 -0.29
C LYS A 7 41.01 13.03 0.06
N PHE A 8 39.76 13.27 -0.36
CA PHE A 8 38.67 12.32 -0.15
C PHE A 8 38.81 11.01 -0.93
N GLN A 9 39.59 10.94 -2.01
CA GLN A 9 39.83 9.71 -2.79
C GLN A 9 40.81 8.72 -2.13
N LYS A 10 41.56 9.12 -1.10
CA LYS A 10 42.54 8.26 -0.40
C LYS A 10 41.99 7.52 0.83
N LEU A 11 40.72 7.72 1.17
CA LEU A 11 40.10 7.08 2.33
C LEU A 11 39.76 5.61 2.03
N SER A 12 40.01 4.72 2.99
CA SER A 12 39.50 3.34 2.96
C SER A 12 37.96 3.34 2.89
N THR A 13 37.36 2.28 2.34
CA THR A 13 35.89 2.16 2.23
C THR A 13 35.16 2.38 3.57
N PRO A 14 35.62 1.82 4.71
CA PRO A 14 34.99 2.10 6.01
C PRO A 14 35.07 3.57 6.41
N ALA A 15 36.26 4.20 6.26
CA ALA A 15 36.44 5.61 6.58
C ALA A 15 35.57 6.51 5.69
N ALA A 16 35.46 6.17 4.40
CA ALA A 16 34.58 6.84 3.45
C ALA A 16 33.09 6.79 3.85
N VAL A 17 32.62 5.63 4.30
CA VAL A 17 31.25 5.45 4.77
C VAL A 17 31.00 6.28 6.03
N LEU A 18 31.89 6.20 7.01
CA LEU A 18 31.79 6.96 8.26
C LEU A 18 31.78 8.48 8.02
N VAL A 19 32.65 8.98 7.15
CA VAL A 19 32.68 10.42 6.82
C VAL A 19 31.41 10.85 6.08
N SER A 20 30.88 10.01 5.18
CA SER A 20 29.63 10.32 4.47
C SER A 20 28.44 10.35 5.43
N LEU A 21 28.38 9.40 6.38
CA LEU A 21 27.35 9.36 7.41
C LEU A 21 27.45 10.55 8.36
N GLY A 22 28.65 10.88 8.82
CA GLY A 22 28.88 12.05 9.68
C GLY A 22 28.52 13.36 8.99
N ALA A 23 28.90 13.53 7.71
CA ALA A 23 28.52 14.71 6.93
C ALA A 23 27.00 14.80 6.70
N ALA A 24 26.35 13.66 6.45
CA ALA A 24 24.90 13.59 6.30
C ALA A 24 24.17 13.97 7.60
N LEU A 25 24.64 13.48 8.75
CA LEU A 25 24.08 13.81 10.07
C LEU A 25 24.24 15.30 10.38
N VAL A 26 25.43 15.85 10.16
CA VAL A 26 25.67 17.28 10.38
C VAL A 26 24.76 18.12 9.49
N LEU A 27 24.63 17.79 8.20
CA LEU A 27 23.74 18.52 7.30
C LEU A 27 22.27 18.37 7.69
N ALA A 28 21.85 17.17 8.10
CA ALA A 28 20.48 16.94 8.60
C ALA A 28 20.19 17.78 9.85
N LEU A 29 21.12 17.86 10.80
CA LEU A 29 21.00 18.72 11.99
C LEU A 29 20.99 20.21 11.64
N VAL A 30 21.79 20.64 10.65
CA VAL A 30 21.76 22.03 10.16
C VAL A 30 20.42 22.35 9.51
N LEU A 31 19.83 21.44 8.74
CA LEU A 31 18.50 21.60 8.17
C LEU A 31 17.41 21.62 9.26
N GLU A 32 17.52 20.71 10.23
CA GLU A 32 16.61 20.66 11.39
C GLU A 32 16.59 21.99 12.13
N ILE A 33 17.76 22.48 12.53
CA ILE A 33 17.89 23.72 13.32
C ILE A 33 17.60 24.95 12.45
N GLY A 34 18.13 25.00 11.23
CA GLY A 34 18.11 26.20 10.39
C GLY A 34 16.83 26.40 9.57
N VAL A 35 16.15 25.32 9.18
CA VAL A 35 14.95 25.37 8.33
C VAL A 35 13.71 25.03 9.14
N PHE A 36 13.68 23.84 9.76
CA PHE A 36 12.49 23.34 10.46
C PHE A 36 12.31 23.89 11.87
N GLN A 37 13.31 24.59 12.41
CA GLN A 37 13.23 25.30 13.68
C GLN A 37 13.47 26.81 13.49
N PHE A 38 13.30 27.30 12.26
CA PHE A 38 13.52 28.71 11.94
C PHE A 38 12.60 29.64 12.75
N SER A 39 11.38 29.19 13.04
CA SER A 39 10.40 29.88 13.87
C SER A 39 10.95 30.18 15.28
N TYR A 40 11.75 29.27 15.87
CA TYR A 40 12.43 29.50 17.16
C TYR A 40 13.38 30.69 17.13
N PHE A 41 14.12 30.91 16.03
CA PHE A 41 15.08 32.00 15.92
C PHE A 41 14.43 33.34 15.55
N THR A 42 13.32 33.30 14.83
CA THR A 42 12.58 34.50 14.44
C THR A 42 11.56 34.95 15.48
N GLN A 43 11.30 34.17 16.53
CA GLN A 43 10.34 34.57 17.56
C GLN A 43 10.76 35.82 18.36
N GLY A 44 12.01 36.26 18.29
CA GLY A 44 12.45 37.52 18.89
C GLY A 44 12.25 38.76 18.00
N SER A 45 11.87 38.59 16.73
CA SER A 45 11.68 39.73 15.83
C SER A 45 10.28 40.33 15.96
N GLY A 46 10.23 41.63 16.25
CA GLY A 46 9.00 42.40 16.48
C GLY A 46 8.50 42.40 17.93
N SER A 47 7.57 43.32 18.21
CA SER A 47 6.93 43.47 19.53
C SER A 47 5.65 42.62 19.59
N TYR A 48 5.80 41.31 19.80
CA TYR A 48 4.69 40.37 19.96
C TYR A 48 4.65 39.86 21.40
N ALA A 49 3.74 40.40 22.21
CA ALA A 49 3.54 39.92 23.58
C ALA A 49 2.83 38.57 23.56
N GLU A 50 3.35 37.61 24.33
CA GLU A 50 2.66 36.36 24.61
C GLU A 50 1.43 36.66 25.47
N THR A 51 0.26 36.21 25.03
CA THR A 51 -1.01 36.52 25.70
C THR A 51 -1.92 35.31 25.70
N MET A 52 -2.19 34.77 26.88
CA MET A 52 -3.19 33.72 27.06
C MET A 52 -4.58 34.38 27.12
N LEU A 53 -5.51 33.91 26.30
CA LEU A 53 -6.87 34.43 26.25
C LEU A 53 -7.68 33.90 27.44
N ASP A 54 -8.46 34.78 28.07
CA ASP A 54 -9.39 34.39 29.12
C ASP A 54 -10.65 33.79 28.51
N LEU A 55 -10.87 32.50 28.77
CA LEU A 55 -12.01 31.74 28.30
C LEU A 55 -13.18 31.72 29.31
N SER A 56 -12.97 32.22 30.53
CA SER A 56 -13.93 32.08 31.64
C SER A 56 -15.25 32.82 31.42
N GLY A 57 -15.22 33.90 30.62
CA GLY A 57 -16.39 34.68 30.24
C GLY A 57 -17.13 34.17 29.00
N VAL A 58 -16.65 33.09 28.37
CA VAL A 58 -17.25 32.53 27.14
C VAL A 58 -18.34 31.53 27.52
N GLU A 59 -19.50 31.63 26.84
CA GLU A 59 -20.61 30.69 27.02
C GLU A 59 -20.16 29.25 26.74
N GLY A 60 -20.41 28.34 27.68
CA GLY A 60 -19.95 26.95 27.60
C GLY A 60 -18.66 26.64 28.39
N TRP A 61 -18.08 27.62 29.08
CA TRP A 61 -16.97 27.40 30.02
C TRP A 61 -17.45 26.65 31.27
N ASN A 62 -16.82 25.52 31.59
CA ASN A 62 -17.21 24.67 32.72
C ASN A 62 -16.36 24.86 33.99
N GLY A 63 -15.44 25.84 34.00
CA GLY A 63 -14.47 26.05 35.08
C GLY A 63 -13.05 25.59 34.74
N GLU A 64 -12.91 24.64 33.82
CA GLU A 64 -11.60 24.07 33.41
C GLU A 64 -11.33 24.18 31.91
N ALA A 65 -12.36 24.04 31.08
CA ALA A 65 -12.26 24.11 29.63
C ALA A 65 -13.55 24.65 29.00
N LEU A 66 -13.44 25.17 27.78
CA LEU A 66 -14.58 25.58 26.97
C LEU A 66 -15.06 24.39 26.12
N ALA A 67 -16.30 23.95 26.32
CA ALA A 67 -16.88 22.87 25.54
C ALA A 67 -17.38 23.38 24.18
N LEU A 68 -16.90 22.76 23.10
CA LEU A 68 -17.40 22.94 21.74
C LEU A 68 -18.21 21.70 21.36
N LEU A 69 -19.49 21.91 21.09
CA LEU A 69 -20.45 20.84 20.81
C LEU A 69 -20.60 20.62 19.29
N PRO A 70 -21.03 19.42 18.86
CA PRO A 70 -21.39 19.15 17.47
C PRO A 70 -22.33 20.18 16.83
N GLU A 71 -23.33 20.67 17.58
CA GLU A 71 -24.29 21.65 17.03
C GLU A 71 -23.69 23.06 16.90
N ASN A 72 -22.62 23.34 17.64
CA ASN A 72 -21.92 24.61 17.60
C ASN A 72 -20.40 24.42 17.70
N PRO A 73 -19.73 24.00 16.62
CA PRO A 73 -18.30 23.67 16.61
C PRO A 73 -17.40 24.91 16.54
N SER A 74 -17.95 26.10 16.79
CA SER A 74 -17.28 27.38 16.61
C SER A 74 -17.28 28.22 17.89
N VAL A 75 -16.15 28.86 18.17
CA VAL A 75 -16.04 29.92 19.19
C VAL A 75 -15.38 31.15 18.59
N SER A 76 -15.90 32.33 18.94
CA SER A 76 -15.24 33.60 18.66
C SER A 76 -14.75 34.21 19.97
N LEU A 77 -13.45 34.50 20.02
CA LEU A 77 -12.76 35.14 21.13
C LEU A 77 -12.50 36.59 20.72
N ASP A 78 -13.07 37.51 21.47
CA ASP A 78 -13.01 38.96 21.26
C ASP A 78 -12.36 39.66 22.47
N GLY A 79 -12.21 40.98 22.44
CA GLY A 79 -11.84 41.78 23.61
C GLY A 79 -10.34 42.01 23.80
N PHE A 80 -9.55 41.80 22.75
CA PHE A 80 -8.12 42.11 22.73
C PHE A 80 -7.76 42.98 21.52
N SER A 81 -6.66 43.72 21.60
CA SER A 81 -6.12 44.54 20.50
C SER A 81 -4.61 44.49 20.57
N LEU A 82 -4.01 43.55 19.86
CA LEU A 82 -2.55 43.41 19.78
C LEU A 82 -2.13 42.80 18.44
N PRO A 83 -0.89 43.07 17.99
CA PRO A 83 -0.36 42.38 16.82
C PRO A 83 -0.17 40.88 17.13
N VAL A 84 -0.60 40.02 16.20
CA VAL A 84 -0.54 38.57 16.35
C VAL A 84 0.17 37.92 15.18
N ARG A 85 1.12 37.04 15.50
CA ARG A 85 1.87 36.22 14.54
C ARG A 85 1.63 34.72 14.68
N SER A 86 1.03 34.28 15.78
CA SER A 86 0.67 32.88 15.99
C SER A 86 -0.43 32.72 17.02
N ALA A 87 -1.20 31.64 16.90
CA ALA A 87 -2.10 31.16 17.93
C ALA A 87 -1.79 29.70 18.24
N THR A 88 -1.56 29.40 19.51
CA THR A 88 -1.38 28.05 20.03
C THR A 88 -2.64 27.61 20.73
N ILE A 89 -3.15 26.44 20.34
CA ILE A 89 -4.45 25.90 20.73
C ILE A 89 -4.18 24.57 21.45
N THR A 90 -4.66 24.45 22.68
CA THR A 90 -4.57 23.22 23.47
C THR A 90 -5.96 22.64 23.66
N THR A 91 -6.12 21.36 23.34
CA THR A 91 -7.42 20.69 23.36
C THR A 91 -7.43 19.45 24.27
N ALA A 92 -8.61 19.05 24.68
CA ALA A 92 -8.92 17.77 25.31
C ALA A 92 -10.21 17.19 24.71
N GLY A 93 -10.37 15.87 24.76
CA GLY A 93 -11.56 15.20 24.25
C GLY A 93 -11.24 13.84 23.63
N PRO A 94 -11.96 13.43 22.56
CA PRO A 94 -11.81 12.11 21.98
C PRO A 94 -10.44 11.91 21.31
N ALA A 95 -9.95 10.67 21.34
CA ALA A 95 -8.69 10.27 20.71
C ALA A 95 -8.86 10.03 19.20
N LYS A 96 -8.95 11.12 18.42
CA LYS A 96 -9.07 11.13 16.97
C LYS A 96 -8.40 12.36 16.37
N VAL A 97 -7.95 12.27 15.12
CA VAL A 97 -7.47 13.47 14.40
C VAL A 97 -8.65 14.36 14.06
N LEU A 98 -8.62 15.59 14.56
CA LEU A 98 -9.58 16.64 14.26
C LEU A 98 -8.92 17.78 13.50
N THR A 99 -9.61 18.28 12.49
CA THR A 99 -9.21 19.45 11.72
C THR A 99 -10.01 20.66 12.19
N GLY A 100 -9.33 21.79 12.34
CA GLY A 100 -9.98 23.07 12.63
C GLY A 100 -9.42 24.19 11.77
N THR A 101 -10.22 25.23 11.61
CA THR A 101 -9.88 26.47 10.92
C THR A 101 -9.78 27.61 11.92
N LEU A 102 -8.87 28.54 11.63
CA LEU A 102 -8.74 29.80 12.33
C LEU A 102 -9.20 30.93 11.41
N GLY A 103 -10.09 31.75 11.94
CA GLY A 103 -10.52 33.01 11.34
C GLY A 103 -10.05 34.21 12.17
N ILE A 104 -9.77 35.33 11.52
CA ILE A 104 -9.31 36.56 12.17
C ILE A 104 -10.13 37.78 11.75
N CYS A 105 -10.31 38.74 12.65
CA CYS A 105 -10.58 40.14 12.29
C CYS A 105 -9.42 41.00 12.77
N ASP A 106 -8.92 41.86 11.89
CA ASP A 106 -7.80 42.77 12.15
C ASP A 106 -8.10 44.17 11.58
N ALA A 107 -7.14 45.09 11.60
CA ALA A 107 -7.35 46.45 11.10
C ALA A 107 -7.69 46.51 9.60
N ALA A 108 -7.34 45.48 8.81
CA ALA A 108 -7.66 45.40 7.39
C ALA A 108 -9.05 44.79 7.13
N SER A 109 -9.52 43.91 8.00
CA SER A 109 -10.86 43.32 7.94
C SER A 109 -11.54 43.34 9.32
N PRO A 110 -12.02 44.51 9.77
CA PRO A 110 -12.51 44.67 11.14
C PRO A 110 -13.87 43.99 11.39
N ALA A 111 -14.70 43.84 10.35
CA ALA A 111 -16.05 43.30 10.49
C ALA A 111 -16.20 41.84 10.03
N LYS A 112 -15.51 41.45 8.95
CA LYS A 112 -15.62 40.11 8.37
C LYS A 112 -14.47 39.24 8.86
N THR A 113 -14.81 38.10 9.46
CA THR A 113 -13.82 37.08 9.81
C THR A 113 -13.22 36.48 8.55
N ALA A 114 -11.92 36.71 8.34
CA ALA A 114 -11.15 36.16 7.23
C ALA A 114 -10.43 34.88 7.67
N GLY A 115 -10.40 33.86 6.81
CA GLY A 115 -9.64 32.63 7.08
C GLY A 115 -8.13 32.93 7.16
N ALA A 116 -7.51 32.50 8.26
CA ALA A 116 -6.10 32.75 8.57
C ALA A 116 -5.23 31.50 8.51
N GLY A 117 -5.81 30.32 8.75
CA GLY A 117 -5.08 29.05 8.67
C GLY A 117 -5.90 27.86 9.14
N THR A 118 -5.31 26.67 9.05
CA THR A 118 -5.87 25.41 9.53
C THR A 118 -4.95 24.78 10.55
N PHE A 119 -5.49 23.90 11.38
CA PHE A 119 -4.72 23.08 12.32
C PHE A 119 -5.32 21.68 12.43
N THR A 120 -4.48 20.75 12.84
CA THR A 120 -4.88 19.37 13.15
C THR A 120 -4.39 19.00 14.55
N VAL A 121 -5.26 18.42 15.37
CA VAL A 121 -4.96 17.99 16.74
C VAL A 121 -5.57 16.62 17.02
N ASN A 122 -5.01 15.91 18.00
CA ASN A 122 -5.62 14.74 18.62
C ASN A 122 -5.97 15.07 20.08
N PRO A 123 -7.20 15.54 20.39
CA PRO A 123 -7.54 16.03 21.73
C PRO A 123 -7.36 14.98 22.83
N GLY A 124 -7.60 13.69 22.53
CA GLY A 124 -7.44 12.59 23.48
C GLY A 124 -6.03 11.99 23.54
N GLY A 125 -5.05 12.54 22.82
CA GLY A 125 -3.69 12.01 22.74
C GLY A 125 -2.61 13.02 23.09
N ARG A 126 -1.37 12.67 22.75
CA ARG A 126 -0.18 13.51 22.98
C ARG A 126 -0.14 14.70 22.03
N GLU A 127 -0.69 14.54 20.83
CA GLU A 127 -0.71 15.58 19.81
C GLU A 127 -1.94 16.50 19.90
N ASN A 128 -2.34 16.85 21.13
CA ASN A 128 -3.51 17.67 21.46
C ASN A 128 -3.30 19.19 21.30
N THR A 129 -2.07 19.61 21.01
CA THR A 129 -1.67 21.01 20.88
C THR A 129 -1.23 21.30 19.45
N ALA A 130 -1.75 22.39 18.88
CA ALA A 130 -1.33 22.88 17.56
C ALA A 130 -1.00 24.38 17.62
N THR A 131 0.01 24.79 16.86
CA THR A 131 0.35 26.21 16.69
C THR A 131 0.18 26.59 15.24
N VAL A 132 -0.67 27.58 14.99
CA VAL A 132 -0.88 28.13 13.66
C VAL A 132 -0.19 29.46 13.55
N ARG A 133 0.58 29.64 12.48
CA ARG A 133 1.16 30.92 12.15
C ARG A 133 0.09 31.81 11.54
N ILE A 134 -0.04 33.00 12.10
CA ILE A 134 -0.98 34.04 11.67
C ILE A 134 -0.14 35.26 11.27
N GLN A 135 -0.68 36.16 10.46
CA GLN A 135 -0.07 37.46 10.26
C GLN A 135 -1.17 38.52 10.26
N SER A 136 -1.48 39.08 11.42
CA SER A 136 -2.47 40.16 11.51
C SER A 136 -1.94 41.43 10.83
N ARG A 137 -2.82 42.13 10.13
CA ARG A 137 -2.56 43.49 9.62
C ARG A 137 -2.96 44.48 10.70
N GLY A 138 -1.96 45.00 11.41
CA GLY A 138 -2.21 45.77 12.63
C GLY A 138 -2.69 44.87 13.76
N ASP A 139 -3.54 45.42 14.63
CA ASP A 139 -4.04 44.70 15.80
C ASP A 139 -5.13 43.71 15.42
N LEU A 140 -5.01 42.50 15.96
CA LEU A 140 -6.06 41.49 15.93
C LEU A 140 -7.13 41.85 16.97
N THR A 141 -8.39 41.81 16.57
CA THR A 141 -9.55 42.15 17.41
C THR A 141 -10.45 40.96 17.72
N ARG A 142 -10.49 39.98 16.80
CA ARG A 142 -11.25 38.73 16.92
C ARG A 142 -10.43 37.56 16.43
N LEU A 143 -10.45 36.46 17.19
CA LEU A 143 -10.00 35.14 16.77
C LEU A 143 -11.19 34.18 16.78
N ARG A 144 -11.52 33.57 15.65
CA ARG A 144 -12.55 32.55 15.56
C ARG A 144 -11.91 31.19 15.34
N LEU A 145 -12.24 30.22 16.18
CA LEU A 145 -11.91 28.82 15.98
C LEU A 145 -13.15 28.10 15.50
N THR A 146 -13.01 27.26 14.47
CA THR A 146 -14.10 26.42 13.97
C THR A 146 -13.55 25.03 13.67
N PHE A 147 -14.02 24.02 14.40
CA PHE A 147 -13.73 22.62 14.08
C PHE A 147 -14.59 22.13 12.92
N GLU A 148 -14.00 21.31 12.05
CA GLU A 148 -14.69 20.65 10.96
C GLU A 148 -15.30 19.35 11.47
N GLU A 149 -16.57 19.10 11.16
CA GLU A 149 -17.27 17.82 11.36
C GLU A 149 -17.08 17.18 12.76
N LEU A 150 -17.57 17.86 13.81
CA LEU A 150 -17.59 17.31 15.16
C LEU A 150 -18.75 16.33 15.36
N ASN A 151 -18.44 15.09 15.72
CA ASN A 151 -19.44 14.10 16.17
C ASN A 151 -19.53 14.01 17.70
N GLU A 152 -18.52 14.49 18.41
CA GLU A 152 -18.42 14.45 19.87
C GLU A 152 -17.87 15.79 20.37
N PRO A 153 -18.18 16.18 21.62
CA PRO A 153 -17.66 17.40 22.21
C PRO A 153 -16.13 17.45 22.26
N VAL A 154 -15.57 18.63 21.99
CA VAL A 154 -14.14 18.94 22.15
C VAL A 154 -14.00 20.04 23.18
N PHE A 155 -13.02 19.89 24.06
CA PHE A 155 -12.74 20.84 25.13
C PHE A 155 -11.53 21.68 24.75
N LEU A 156 -11.72 22.98 24.64
CA LEU A 156 -10.65 23.95 24.46
C LEU A 156 -10.09 24.33 25.83
N ILE A 157 -8.88 23.84 26.13
CA ILE A 157 -8.19 24.09 27.41
C ILE A 157 -7.60 25.50 27.43
N SER A 158 -6.90 25.87 26.36
CA SER A 158 -6.25 27.18 26.27
C SER A 158 -6.05 27.64 24.83
N VAL A 159 -6.07 28.96 24.67
CA VAL A 159 -5.62 29.65 23.45
C VAL A 159 -4.60 30.70 23.84
N THR A 160 -3.37 30.54 23.37
CA THR A 160 -2.27 31.46 23.65
C THR A 160 -1.81 32.12 22.36
N LEU A 161 -1.95 33.44 22.29
CA LEU A 161 -1.45 34.26 21.20
C LEU A 161 0.06 34.49 21.37
N ASN A 162 0.79 34.45 20.26
CA ASN A 162 2.23 34.71 20.19
C ASN A 162 3.07 33.84 21.14
N ALA A 163 2.58 32.64 21.49
CA ALA A 163 3.26 31.71 22.38
C ALA A 163 4.71 31.49 21.93
N ARG A 164 5.65 31.50 22.88
CA ARG A 164 7.05 31.19 22.59
C ARG A 164 7.18 29.75 22.17
N GLN A 165 7.76 29.53 20.99
CA GLN A 165 8.00 28.20 20.48
C GLN A 165 9.29 27.65 21.10
N PRO A 166 9.26 26.49 21.76
CA PRO A 166 10.47 25.83 22.21
C PRO A 166 11.25 25.25 21.03
N LEU A 167 12.57 25.08 21.20
CA LEU A 167 13.40 24.36 20.24
C LEU A 167 13.13 22.86 20.39
N THR A 168 12.42 22.26 19.42
CA THR A 168 12.01 20.84 19.46
C THR A 168 12.58 20.09 18.26
N ILE A 169 13.57 19.23 18.52
CA ILE A 169 14.19 18.42 17.47
C ILE A 169 13.28 17.23 17.14
N HIS A 170 12.87 17.12 15.88
CA HIS A 170 12.13 15.98 15.37
C HIS A 170 13.08 14.84 14.96
N TRP A 171 13.43 13.98 15.91
CA TRP A 171 14.45 12.94 15.70
C TRP A 171 14.17 11.99 14.52
N LEU A 172 12.90 11.65 14.25
CA LEU A 172 12.56 10.85 13.08
C LEU A 172 12.92 11.56 11.75
N ARG A 173 12.68 12.87 11.63
CA ARG A 173 13.07 13.67 10.47
C ARG A 173 14.58 13.71 10.31
N VAL A 174 15.32 13.96 11.40
CA VAL A 174 16.79 13.96 11.40
C VAL A 174 17.32 12.60 10.94
N PHE A 175 16.77 11.50 11.45
CA PHE A 175 17.16 10.14 11.07
C PHE A 175 16.90 9.87 9.58
N LEU A 176 15.71 10.19 9.08
CA LEU A 176 15.35 9.99 7.66
C LEU A 176 16.18 10.86 6.72
N LEU A 177 16.38 12.14 7.05
CA LEU A 177 17.24 13.04 6.27
C LEU A 177 18.70 12.56 6.27
N THR A 178 19.21 12.10 7.42
CA THR A 178 20.55 11.52 7.50
C THR A 178 20.68 10.30 6.61
N GLY A 179 19.71 9.38 6.63
CA GLY A 179 19.68 8.20 5.78
C GLY A 179 19.65 8.55 4.28
N LEU A 180 18.77 9.48 3.89
CA LEU A 180 18.63 9.95 2.51
C LEU A 180 19.91 10.61 1.99
N LEU A 181 20.48 11.54 2.77
CA LEU A 181 21.71 12.25 2.42
C LEU A 181 22.92 11.30 2.39
N ALA A 182 23.00 10.35 3.33
CA ALA A 182 24.05 9.34 3.32
C ALA A 182 23.94 8.46 2.07
N ALA A 183 22.74 8.00 1.73
CA ALA A 183 22.52 7.22 0.50
C ALA A 183 22.93 8.02 -0.75
N LEU A 184 22.57 9.30 -0.84
CA LEU A 184 22.97 10.19 -1.94
C LEU A 184 24.49 10.36 -2.00
N PHE A 185 25.15 10.67 -0.90
CA PHE A 185 26.60 10.86 -0.85
C PHE A 185 27.36 9.58 -1.22
N LEU A 186 26.92 8.43 -0.72
CA LEU A 186 27.49 7.14 -1.06
C LEU A 186 27.26 6.79 -2.53
N ALA A 187 26.06 7.03 -3.06
CA ALA A 187 25.74 6.81 -4.47
C ALA A 187 26.62 7.65 -5.41
N LEU A 188 26.84 8.92 -5.08
CA LEU A 188 27.72 9.81 -5.84
C LEU A 188 29.19 9.44 -5.71
N ARG A 189 29.64 9.16 -4.49
CA ARG A 189 31.04 8.84 -4.18
C ARG A 189 31.49 7.56 -4.85
N PHE A 190 30.70 6.50 -4.72
CA PHE A 190 30.99 5.20 -5.34
C PHE A 190 30.50 5.13 -6.78
N ARG A 191 29.92 6.22 -7.31
CA ARG A 191 29.38 6.31 -8.68
C ARG A 191 28.49 5.12 -9.01
N LEU A 192 27.57 4.78 -8.10
CA LEU A 192 26.66 3.64 -8.27
C LEU A 192 25.81 3.79 -9.55
N TYR A 193 25.51 5.03 -9.94
CA TYR A 193 24.83 5.36 -11.19
C TYR A 193 25.61 5.01 -12.46
N ALA A 194 26.91 4.75 -12.38
CA ALA A 194 27.77 4.40 -13.52
C ALA A 194 28.26 2.94 -13.48
N GLN A 195 27.75 2.14 -12.54
CA GLN A 195 28.09 0.73 -12.42
C GLN A 195 26.95 -0.14 -12.92
N ASP A 196 27.30 -1.29 -13.52
CA ASP A 196 26.34 -2.34 -13.80
C ASP A 196 26.17 -3.26 -12.58
N TYR A 197 24.95 -3.73 -12.36
CA TYR A 197 24.67 -4.74 -11.34
C TYR A 197 25.36 -6.06 -11.70
N GLN A 198 25.92 -6.69 -10.68
CA GLN A 198 26.64 -7.96 -10.80
C GLN A 198 26.18 -8.86 -9.66
N PRO A 199 25.35 -9.89 -9.94
CA PRO A 199 24.73 -10.73 -8.91
C PRO A 199 25.73 -11.44 -8.00
N ASP A 200 26.94 -11.73 -8.49
CA ASP A 200 27.95 -12.48 -7.75
C ASP A 200 28.82 -11.61 -6.84
N ARG A 201 28.84 -10.30 -7.08
CA ARG A 201 29.70 -9.36 -6.35
C ARG A 201 29.17 -9.11 -4.94
N ARG A 202 30.01 -9.38 -3.92
CA ARG A 202 29.63 -9.25 -2.49
C ARG A 202 29.09 -7.87 -2.13
N SER A 203 29.69 -6.79 -2.64
CA SER A 203 29.21 -5.43 -2.36
C SER A 203 27.79 -5.19 -2.89
N HIS A 204 27.46 -5.69 -4.07
CA HIS A 204 26.13 -5.55 -4.65
C HIS A 204 25.08 -6.37 -3.88
N LYS A 205 25.46 -7.58 -3.43
CA LYS A 205 24.61 -8.40 -2.54
C LYS A 205 24.30 -7.68 -1.22
N LEU A 206 25.29 -7.03 -0.61
CA LEU A 206 25.09 -6.26 0.62
C LEU A 206 24.21 -5.03 0.41
N LEU A 207 24.36 -4.33 -0.72
CA LEU A 207 23.48 -3.21 -1.08
C LEU A 207 22.04 -3.67 -1.29
N ASN A 208 21.85 -4.78 -2.01
CA ASN A 208 20.54 -5.39 -2.22
C ASN A 208 19.89 -5.80 -0.89
N LEU A 209 20.65 -6.45 0.00
CA LEU A 209 20.19 -6.77 1.35
C LEU A 209 19.77 -5.50 2.12
N GLY A 210 20.51 -4.40 1.98
CA GLY A 210 20.13 -3.11 2.56
C GLY A 210 18.78 -2.59 2.04
N VAL A 211 18.51 -2.71 0.73
CA VAL A 211 17.22 -2.34 0.15
C VAL A 211 16.10 -3.25 0.65
N LEU A 212 16.34 -4.56 0.73
CA LEU A 212 15.38 -5.52 1.28
C LEU A 212 15.04 -5.18 2.74
N LEU A 213 16.06 -4.94 3.57
CA LEU A 213 15.87 -4.56 4.97
C LEU A 213 15.13 -3.23 5.11
N LEU A 214 15.34 -2.27 4.20
CA LEU A 214 14.59 -1.02 4.18
C LEU A 214 13.11 -1.24 3.83
N ALA A 215 12.80 -2.10 2.86
CA ALA A 215 11.42 -2.46 2.50
C ALA A 215 10.70 -3.16 3.68
N LEU A 216 11.40 -4.06 4.38
CA LEU A 216 10.91 -4.72 5.58
C LEU A 216 10.77 -3.75 6.77
N PHE A 217 11.67 -2.77 6.89
CA PHE A 217 11.58 -1.73 7.93
C PHE A 217 10.34 -0.85 7.73
N ILE A 218 10.03 -0.47 6.49
CA ILE A 218 8.78 0.25 6.17
C ILE A 218 7.56 -0.63 6.49
N SER A 219 7.58 -1.92 6.12
CA SER A 219 6.51 -2.86 6.49
C SER A 219 6.31 -2.97 8.01
N ALA A 220 7.39 -3.02 8.80
CA ALA A 220 7.31 -2.98 10.25
C ALA A 220 6.76 -1.65 10.78
N GLY A 221 7.11 -0.52 10.15
CA GLY A 221 6.55 0.79 10.46
C GLY A 221 5.04 0.87 10.22
N ILE A 222 4.53 0.23 9.16
CA ILE A 222 3.10 0.13 8.88
C ILE A 222 2.38 -0.66 9.98
N LEU A 223 2.92 -1.82 10.39
CA LEU A 223 2.36 -2.62 11.48
C LEU A 223 2.37 -1.86 12.82
N TYR A 224 3.44 -1.12 13.10
CA TYR A 224 3.51 -0.30 14.30
C TYR A 224 2.48 0.85 14.27
N GLY A 225 2.33 1.49 13.11
CA GLY A 225 1.45 2.64 12.92
C GLY A 225 -0.04 2.29 12.76
N SER A 226 -0.40 1.04 12.52
CA SER A 226 -1.78 0.66 12.19
C SER A 226 -2.76 0.69 13.36
N ASP A 227 -2.27 0.56 14.60
CA ASP A 227 -3.10 0.54 15.81
C ASP A 227 -2.29 1.03 17.01
N ALA A 228 -2.84 1.96 17.80
CA ALA A 228 -2.17 2.52 18.97
C ALA A 228 -1.97 1.51 20.12
N SER A 229 -2.79 0.47 20.20
CA SER A 229 -2.66 -0.59 21.20
C SER A 229 -1.48 -1.54 20.91
N HIS A 230 -1.02 -1.56 19.65
CA HIS A 230 -0.03 -2.49 19.13
C HIS A 230 -0.35 -3.97 19.41
N GLN A 231 -1.65 -4.30 19.57
CA GLN A 231 -2.08 -5.68 19.79
C GLN A 231 -1.93 -6.50 18.51
N LEU A 232 -1.12 -7.56 18.60
CA LEU A 232 -0.85 -8.47 17.47
C LEU A 232 -1.74 -9.71 17.50
N LEU A 233 -2.17 -10.11 18.69
CA LEU A 233 -2.96 -11.32 18.92
C LEU A 233 -4.22 -10.94 19.69
N ARG A 234 -5.29 -11.69 19.46
CA ARG A 234 -6.54 -11.60 20.19
C ARG A 234 -6.96 -12.98 20.71
N PRO A 235 -7.77 -13.03 21.79
CA PRO A 235 -8.39 -14.27 22.24
C PRO A 235 -9.22 -14.92 21.13
N TYR A 236 -9.43 -16.23 21.26
CA TYR A 236 -10.37 -16.96 20.42
C TYR A 236 -11.78 -16.36 20.58
N PRO A 237 -12.50 -16.08 19.49
CA PRO A 237 -13.77 -15.36 19.55
C PRO A 237 -14.86 -16.21 20.21
N THR A 238 -15.69 -15.55 20.98
CA THR A 238 -16.94 -16.14 21.49
C THR A 238 -17.94 -16.35 20.35
N LEU A 239 -18.94 -17.21 20.57
CA LEU A 239 -19.99 -17.46 19.58
C LEU A 239 -20.76 -16.18 19.20
N GLU A 240 -21.00 -15.30 20.17
CA GLU A 240 -21.66 -14.01 19.96
C GLU A 240 -20.83 -13.10 19.05
N GLU A 241 -19.51 -13.03 19.25
CA GLU A 241 -18.61 -12.28 18.36
C GLU A 241 -18.57 -12.87 16.95
N VAL A 242 -18.55 -14.21 16.82
CA VAL A 242 -18.59 -14.90 15.52
C VAL A 242 -19.87 -14.57 14.76
N ARG A 243 -21.01 -14.52 15.47
CA ARG A 243 -22.36 -14.25 14.92
C ARG A 243 -22.71 -12.77 14.85
N SER A 244 -21.82 -11.87 15.24
CA SER A 244 -22.13 -10.44 15.23
C SER A 244 -22.39 -9.94 13.79
N PRO A 245 -23.51 -9.24 13.53
CA PRO A 245 -23.77 -8.62 12.24
C PRO A 245 -22.84 -7.43 11.97
N GLU A 246 -22.17 -6.90 13.00
CA GLU A 246 -21.22 -5.77 12.90
C GLU A 246 -19.82 -6.21 12.43
N MET A 247 -19.64 -7.49 12.05
CA MET A 247 -18.37 -8.04 11.53
C MET A 247 -17.15 -7.79 12.44
N VAL A 248 -17.34 -7.89 13.76
CA VAL A 248 -16.29 -7.75 14.79
C VAL A 248 -15.19 -8.82 14.65
N VAL A 249 -15.50 -9.91 13.95
CA VAL A 249 -14.62 -11.03 13.64
C VAL A 249 -14.51 -11.17 12.13
N ASP A 250 -13.28 -11.28 11.61
CA ASP A 250 -13.08 -11.40 10.17
C ASP A 250 -13.44 -12.80 9.63
N ALA A 251 -13.61 -12.88 8.30
CA ALA A 251 -14.03 -14.10 7.61
C ALA A 251 -13.06 -15.29 7.81
N TYR A 252 -11.77 -15.03 8.06
CA TYR A 252 -10.78 -16.09 8.26
C TYR A 252 -10.87 -16.68 9.66
N MET A 253 -11.11 -15.85 10.67
CA MET A 253 -11.38 -16.32 12.03
C MET A 253 -12.67 -17.16 12.09
N GLN A 254 -13.75 -16.70 11.42
CA GLN A 254 -14.99 -17.48 11.31
C GLN A 254 -14.76 -18.82 10.61
N GLN A 255 -13.94 -18.84 9.55
CA GLN A 255 -13.63 -20.07 8.82
C GLN A 255 -12.76 -21.03 9.64
N LEU A 256 -11.81 -20.51 10.42
CA LEU A 256 -11.02 -21.30 11.36
C LEU A 256 -11.94 -21.97 12.39
N ASP A 257 -12.86 -21.20 12.98
CA ASP A 257 -13.79 -21.71 13.99
C ASP A 257 -14.69 -22.83 13.45
N ALA A 258 -15.24 -22.66 12.25
CA ALA A 258 -15.99 -23.70 11.57
C ALA A 258 -15.17 -24.98 11.38
N PHE A 259 -13.92 -24.87 10.93
CA PHE A 259 -13.06 -26.03 10.70
C PHE A 259 -12.64 -26.72 12.00
N GLU A 260 -12.37 -25.99 13.08
CA GLU A 260 -12.06 -26.57 14.40
C GLU A 260 -13.26 -27.36 14.96
N LYS A 261 -14.49 -26.97 14.59
CA LYS A 261 -15.72 -27.73 14.91
C LYS A 261 -15.99 -28.89 13.96
N GLY A 262 -15.16 -29.10 12.94
CA GLY A 262 -15.30 -30.18 11.95
C GLY A 262 -16.41 -29.95 10.93
N GLN A 263 -16.85 -28.70 10.74
CA GLN A 263 -17.90 -28.33 9.78
C GLN A 263 -17.36 -27.40 8.68
N LEU A 264 -18.10 -27.27 7.58
CA LEU A 264 -17.71 -26.44 6.44
C LEU A 264 -18.43 -25.11 6.43
N GLU A 265 -19.67 -25.13 6.89
CA GLU A 265 -20.53 -23.99 7.12
C GLU A 265 -20.02 -23.14 8.28
N LEU A 266 -20.17 -21.82 8.14
CA LEU A 266 -19.87 -20.88 9.21
C LEU A 266 -20.94 -20.99 10.30
N ASP A 267 -20.53 -20.77 11.54
CA ASP A 267 -21.42 -20.81 12.71
C ASP A 267 -22.21 -19.50 12.86
N LEU A 268 -22.98 -19.17 11.81
CA LEU A 268 -23.77 -17.95 11.65
C LEU A 268 -25.26 -18.25 11.73
N ASP A 269 -26.02 -17.32 12.30
CA ASP A 269 -27.47 -17.45 12.39
C ASP A 269 -28.12 -17.24 11.02
N VAL A 270 -29.11 -18.08 10.69
CA VAL A 270 -29.84 -18.01 9.43
C VAL A 270 -31.24 -17.47 9.68
N ASN A 271 -31.58 -16.37 9.02
CA ASN A 271 -32.94 -15.86 9.03
C ASN A 271 -33.80 -16.68 8.05
N PRO A 272 -34.82 -17.42 8.52
CA PRO A 272 -35.63 -18.29 7.65
C PRO A 272 -36.38 -17.51 6.56
N ALA A 273 -36.65 -16.22 6.79
CA ALA A 273 -37.31 -15.37 5.80
C ALA A 273 -36.46 -15.16 4.51
N LEU A 274 -35.15 -15.43 4.55
CA LEU A 274 -34.31 -15.37 3.34
C LEU A 274 -34.76 -16.36 2.27
N GLU A 275 -35.29 -17.52 2.66
CA GLU A 275 -35.76 -18.54 1.70
C GLU A 275 -37.14 -18.22 1.14
N GLU A 276 -37.85 -17.27 1.75
CA GLU A 276 -39.17 -16.82 1.31
C GLU A 276 -39.09 -15.75 0.21
N LEU A 277 -37.91 -15.14 0.03
CA LEU A 277 -37.66 -14.14 -1.01
C LEU A 277 -37.64 -14.75 -2.41
N GLY A 278 -38.19 -14.02 -3.39
CA GLY A 278 -38.14 -14.39 -4.79
C GLY A 278 -36.71 -14.37 -5.33
N ASN A 279 -35.97 -13.31 -5.03
CA ASN A 279 -34.53 -13.23 -5.27
C ASN A 279 -33.78 -12.79 -4.01
N LEU A 280 -33.40 -13.76 -3.17
CA LEU A 280 -32.64 -13.50 -1.95
C LEU A 280 -31.28 -12.83 -2.18
N TYR A 281 -30.72 -12.89 -3.38
CA TYR A 281 -29.42 -12.30 -3.71
C TYR A 281 -29.52 -10.83 -4.10
N ASP A 282 -30.72 -10.31 -4.40
CA ASP A 282 -30.95 -8.88 -4.58
C ASP A 282 -30.98 -8.16 -3.22
N LYS A 283 -30.14 -7.13 -3.07
CA LYS A 283 -30.10 -6.33 -1.85
C LYS A 283 -31.37 -5.51 -1.66
N GLY A 284 -31.95 -4.99 -2.74
CA GLY A 284 -33.19 -4.20 -2.68
C GLY A 284 -34.35 -5.00 -2.09
N GLU A 285 -34.51 -6.25 -2.50
CA GLU A 285 -35.53 -7.15 -1.97
C GLU A 285 -35.32 -7.48 -0.48
N ARG A 286 -34.07 -7.71 -0.05
CA ARG A 286 -33.73 -7.93 1.37
C ARG A 286 -34.05 -6.69 2.22
N ASP A 287 -33.66 -5.51 1.74
CA ASP A 287 -33.84 -4.24 2.45
C ASP A 287 -35.34 -3.86 2.54
N LEU A 288 -36.11 -4.05 1.47
CA LEU A 288 -37.56 -3.78 1.42
C LEU A 288 -38.33 -4.64 2.41
N ASN A 289 -37.92 -5.89 2.61
CA ASN A 289 -38.54 -6.84 3.54
C ASN A 289 -37.93 -6.77 4.95
N HIS A 290 -36.97 -5.86 5.19
CA HIS A 290 -36.27 -5.70 6.48
C HIS A 290 -35.64 -7.00 7.01
N ILE A 291 -35.13 -7.85 6.11
CA ILE A 291 -34.55 -9.15 6.47
C ILE A 291 -33.09 -8.95 6.87
N THR A 292 -32.74 -9.42 8.07
CA THR A 292 -31.37 -9.46 8.55
C THR A 292 -30.58 -10.60 7.89
N TYR A 293 -29.31 -10.34 7.56
CA TYR A 293 -28.41 -11.30 6.94
C TYR A 293 -26.95 -10.98 7.30
N HIS A 294 -26.06 -11.95 7.06
CA HIS A 294 -24.63 -11.73 7.21
C HIS A 294 -24.03 -11.20 5.92
N TRP A 295 -23.52 -9.97 5.97
CA TRP A 295 -22.90 -9.30 4.85
C TRP A 295 -21.73 -10.11 4.29
N ASP A 296 -21.71 -10.23 2.96
CA ASP A 296 -20.56 -10.72 2.21
C ASP A 296 -20.11 -12.13 2.60
N ARG A 297 -21.12 -12.99 2.77
CA ARG A 297 -20.98 -14.44 2.93
C ARG A 297 -21.76 -15.14 1.82
N ALA A 298 -21.31 -16.35 1.48
CA ALA A 298 -22.01 -17.18 0.52
C ALA A 298 -23.18 -17.89 1.22
N TYR A 299 -24.42 -17.57 0.83
CA TYR A 299 -25.62 -18.23 1.35
C TYR A 299 -26.07 -19.33 0.38
N TYR A 300 -26.03 -20.58 0.80
CA TYR A 300 -26.39 -21.73 -0.04
C TYR A 300 -27.13 -22.79 0.77
N HIS A 301 -28.35 -23.14 0.33
CA HIS A 301 -29.22 -24.14 0.97
C HIS A 301 -29.32 -24.02 2.50
N GLY A 302 -29.75 -22.86 3.00
CA GLY A 302 -29.98 -22.67 4.43
C GLY A 302 -28.71 -22.54 5.27
N LYS A 303 -27.53 -22.34 4.65
CA LYS A 303 -26.24 -22.27 5.34
C LYS A 303 -25.36 -21.16 4.80
N TYR A 304 -24.51 -20.60 5.66
CA TYR A 304 -23.47 -19.65 5.28
C TYR A 304 -22.11 -20.31 5.10
N TYR A 305 -21.37 -19.87 4.10
CA TYR A 305 -20.00 -20.30 3.80
C TYR A 305 -19.11 -19.08 3.55
N SER A 306 -17.80 -19.23 3.79
CA SER A 306 -16.83 -18.27 3.27
C SER A 306 -16.49 -18.61 1.82
N TYR A 307 -16.56 -17.63 0.94
CA TYR A 307 -16.10 -17.77 -0.45
C TYR A 307 -14.66 -17.25 -0.64
N PHE A 308 -14.04 -16.73 0.43
CA PHE A 308 -12.66 -16.25 0.40
C PHE A 308 -11.66 -17.41 0.27
N GLY A 309 -10.59 -17.17 -0.47
CA GLY A 309 -9.53 -18.15 -0.66
C GLY A 309 -8.83 -18.53 0.65
N LEU A 310 -8.56 -19.82 0.86
CA LEU A 310 -8.02 -20.37 2.11
C LEU A 310 -6.52 -20.11 2.37
N ALA A 311 -5.78 -19.51 1.43
CA ALA A 311 -4.33 -19.36 1.61
C ALA A 311 -3.94 -18.53 2.85
N PRO A 312 -4.54 -17.35 3.15
CA PRO A 312 -4.24 -16.63 4.38
C PRO A 312 -4.49 -17.45 5.66
N LEU A 313 -5.55 -18.26 5.66
CA LEU A 313 -5.92 -19.15 6.76
C LEU A 313 -4.78 -20.13 7.08
N PHE A 314 -4.30 -20.87 6.07
CA PHE A 314 -3.25 -21.87 6.23
C PHE A 314 -1.87 -21.28 6.46
N MET A 315 -1.59 -20.09 5.92
CA MET A 315 -0.29 -19.46 6.06
C MET A 315 -0.07 -18.77 7.40
N VAL A 316 -1.14 -18.25 8.01
CA VAL A 316 -1.00 -17.35 9.17
C VAL A 316 -1.89 -17.74 10.33
N TYR A 317 -3.21 -17.83 10.13
CA TYR A 317 -4.14 -18.07 11.23
C TYR A 317 -3.89 -19.42 11.92
N TYR A 318 -3.84 -20.51 11.16
CA TYR A 318 -3.57 -21.84 11.72
C TYR A 318 -2.21 -21.94 12.40
N PRO A 319 -1.09 -21.55 11.75
CA PRO A 319 0.22 -21.59 12.41
C PRO A 319 0.27 -20.81 13.72
N ILE A 320 -0.34 -19.62 13.77
CA ILE A 320 -0.35 -18.80 14.99
C ILE A 320 -1.25 -19.42 16.07
N TYR A 321 -2.44 -19.89 15.69
CA TYR A 321 -3.36 -20.54 16.60
C TYR A 321 -2.74 -21.79 17.24
N TRP A 322 -2.14 -22.68 16.45
CA TRP A 322 -1.49 -23.89 16.97
C TRP A 322 -0.26 -23.60 17.85
N LEU A 323 0.45 -22.50 17.59
CA LEU A 323 1.62 -22.11 18.39
C LEU A 323 1.26 -21.39 19.69
N THR A 324 0.15 -20.66 19.72
CA THR A 324 -0.14 -19.71 20.81
C THR A 324 -1.47 -19.94 21.53
N GLY A 325 -2.40 -20.70 20.95
CA GLY A 325 -3.79 -20.80 21.40
C GLY A 325 -4.62 -19.54 21.17
N MET A 326 -4.04 -18.51 20.54
CA MET A 326 -4.68 -17.23 20.24
C MET A 326 -4.74 -16.99 18.73
N LEU A 327 -5.57 -16.07 18.26
CA LEU A 327 -5.69 -15.72 16.85
C LEU A 327 -4.90 -14.43 16.54
N PRO A 328 -4.30 -14.31 15.34
CA PRO A 328 -3.69 -13.05 14.92
C PRO A 328 -4.77 -11.98 14.69
N THR A 329 -4.47 -10.72 14.98
CA THR A 329 -5.27 -9.62 14.43
C THR A 329 -5.13 -9.59 12.90
N THR A 330 -6.15 -9.11 12.20
CA THR A 330 -6.15 -9.07 10.72
C THR A 330 -4.95 -8.27 10.17
N VAL A 331 -4.56 -7.19 10.86
CA VAL A 331 -3.38 -6.38 10.50
C VAL A 331 -2.07 -7.15 10.72
N PHE A 332 -1.95 -7.90 11.82
CA PHE A 332 -0.78 -8.75 12.04
C PHE A 332 -0.70 -9.85 10.97
N ALA A 333 -1.84 -10.46 10.61
CA ALA A 333 -1.90 -11.44 9.54
C ALA A 333 -1.47 -10.84 8.19
N GLY A 334 -1.98 -9.67 7.83
CA GLY A 334 -1.59 -8.94 6.61
C GLY A 334 -0.11 -8.56 6.60
N SER A 335 0.47 -8.23 7.75
CA SER A 335 1.89 -7.92 7.88
C SER A 335 2.78 -9.15 7.68
N CYS A 336 2.41 -10.30 8.24
CA CYS A 336 3.09 -11.58 7.98
C CYS A 336 3.06 -11.95 6.48
N LEU A 337 1.90 -11.81 5.83
CA LEU A 337 1.77 -12.02 4.39
C LEU A 337 2.58 -11.01 3.58
N THR A 338 2.68 -9.76 4.03
CA THR A 338 3.46 -8.72 3.34
C THR A 338 4.95 -8.98 3.43
N VAL A 339 5.45 -9.41 4.58
CA VAL A 339 6.85 -9.84 4.75
C VAL A 339 7.17 -10.99 3.79
N PHE A 340 6.30 -12.00 3.73
CA PHE A 340 6.40 -13.09 2.76
C PHE A 340 6.42 -12.56 1.31
N ALA A 341 5.50 -11.66 0.97
CA ALA A 341 5.42 -11.07 -0.37
C ALA A 341 6.68 -10.29 -0.76
N ILE A 342 7.21 -9.45 0.12
CA ILE A 342 8.47 -8.71 -0.11
C ILE A 342 9.61 -9.69 -0.40
N LEU A 343 9.79 -10.72 0.43
CA LEU A 343 10.85 -11.72 0.23
C LEU A 343 10.71 -12.44 -1.12
N CYS A 344 9.49 -12.82 -1.49
CA CYS A 344 9.20 -13.49 -2.75
C CYS A 344 9.37 -12.59 -3.98
N ILE A 345 9.00 -11.31 -3.88
CA ILE A 345 9.20 -10.31 -4.95
C ILE A 345 10.69 -10.10 -5.20
N PHE A 346 11.50 -9.92 -4.14
CA PHE A 346 12.95 -9.81 -4.28
C PHE A 346 13.54 -11.10 -4.87
N ALA A 347 13.10 -12.27 -4.41
CA ALA A 347 13.54 -13.54 -4.98
C ALA A 347 13.17 -13.68 -6.47
N ALA A 348 11.98 -13.20 -6.88
CA ALA A 348 11.51 -13.20 -8.25
C ALA A 348 12.38 -12.31 -9.14
N ILE A 349 12.64 -11.06 -8.70
CA ILE A 349 13.50 -10.12 -9.42
C ILE A 349 14.91 -10.71 -9.57
N GLN A 350 15.48 -11.31 -8.52
CA GLN A 350 16.79 -11.99 -8.61
C GLN A 350 16.77 -13.20 -9.56
N GLY A 351 15.70 -13.99 -9.53
CA GLY A 351 15.51 -15.13 -10.44
C GLY A 351 15.47 -14.68 -11.91
N LEU A 352 14.69 -13.65 -12.20
CA LEU A 352 14.56 -13.04 -13.52
C LEU A 352 15.88 -12.40 -13.98
N MET A 353 16.60 -11.72 -13.09
CA MET A 353 17.93 -11.17 -13.39
C MET A 353 18.92 -12.26 -13.82
N ARG A 354 18.88 -13.44 -13.20
CA ARG A 354 19.74 -14.57 -13.57
C ARG A 354 19.29 -15.26 -14.86
N LEU A 355 17.98 -15.34 -15.08
CA LEU A 355 17.37 -15.97 -16.25
C LEU A 355 17.63 -15.14 -17.52
N PHE A 356 17.31 -13.84 -17.46
CA PHE A 356 17.33 -12.94 -18.61
C PHE A 356 18.64 -12.17 -18.76
N ARG A 357 19.45 -12.07 -17.69
CA ARG A 357 20.74 -11.37 -17.66
C ARG A 357 20.73 -10.01 -18.39
N PRO A 358 19.77 -9.11 -18.10
CA PRO A 358 19.80 -7.77 -18.68
C PRO A 358 21.05 -7.03 -18.19
N LYS A 359 21.58 -6.12 -19.02
CA LYS A 359 22.64 -5.20 -18.59
C LYS A 359 22.02 -4.11 -17.71
N ALA A 360 21.79 -4.42 -16.44
CA ALA A 360 21.11 -3.56 -15.50
C ALA A 360 22.07 -2.57 -14.84
N ASN A 361 21.72 -1.27 -14.84
CA ASN A 361 22.41 -0.28 -14.02
C ASN A 361 22.19 -0.57 -12.52
N LEU A 362 23.25 -0.52 -11.71
CA LEU A 362 23.21 -0.85 -10.29
C LEU A 362 22.23 0.03 -9.49
N LEU A 363 22.26 1.35 -9.70
CA LEU A 363 21.41 2.26 -8.94
C LEU A 363 19.93 2.11 -9.33
N LEU A 364 19.63 2.01 -10.63
CA LEU A 364 18.26 1.74 -11.10
C LEU A 364 17.76 0.38 -10.64
N PHE A 365 18.63 -0.62 -10.56
CA PHE A 365 18.28 -1.95 -10.04
C PHE A 365 17.88 -1.89 -8.56
N LEU A 366 18.74 -1.31 -7.72
CA LEU A 366 18.51 -1.22 -6.27
C LEU A 366 17.26 -0.39 -5.94
N LEU A 367 17.10 0.78 -6.54
CA LEU A 367 15.90 1.60 -6.33
C LEU A 367 14.67 1.02 -7.02
N GLY A 368 14.87 0.31 -8.13
CA GLY A 368 13.81 -0.38 -8.86
C GLY A 368 13.16 -1.51 -8.06
N GLU A 369 13.94 -2.31 -7.31
CA GLU A 369 13.38 -3.30 -6.39
C GLU A 369 12.45 -2.67 -5.35
N MET A 370 12.87 -1.54 -4.78
CA MET A 370 12.04 -0.77 -3.84
C MET A 370 10.81 -0.15 -4.52
N ALA A 371 10.98 0.36 -5.73
CA ALA A 371 9.90 0.95 -6.51
C ALA A 371 8.88 -0.08 -6.99
N VAL A 372 9.26 -1.36 -7.18
CA VAL A 372 8.27 -2.42 -7.45
C VAL A 372 7.34 -2.59 -6.27
N VAL A 373 7.86 -2.60 -5.04
CA VAL A 373 7.02 -2.73 -3.82
C VAL A 373 6.04 -1.55 -3.69
N GLY A 374 6.54 -0.31 -3.84
CA GLY A 374 5.69 0.88 -3.79
C GLY A 374 4.76 1.05 -4.99
N GLY A 375 5.26 0.75 -6.19
CA GLY A 375 4.56 0.91 -7.47
C GLY A 375 3.52 -0.18 -7.75
N SER A 376 3.62 -1.32 -7.06
CA SER A 376 2.58 -2.34 -7.01
C SER A 376 1.57 -2.11 -5.89
N PHE A 377 1.64 -0.98 -5.18
CA PHE A 377 0.77 -0.68 -4.03
C PHE A 377 0.86 -1.65 -2.85
N LEU A 378 1.92 -2.47 -2.72
CA LEU A 378 1.98 -3.49 -1.67
C LEU A 378 1.92 -2.89 -0.26
N TRP A 379 2.55 -1.73 -0.03
CA TRP A 379 2.45 -1.02 1.25
C TRP A 379 1.05 -0.47 1.52
N LEU A 380 0.32 -0.03 0.48
CA LEU A 380 -1.09 0.36 0.63
C LEU A 380 -1.95 -0.85 1.01
N LEU A 381 -1.73 -2.01 0.38
CA LEU A 381 -2.45 -3.24 0.71
C LEU A 381 -2.23 -3.61 2.18
N GLN A 382 -0.98 -3.53 2.65
CA GLN A 382 -0.67 -3.78 4.07
C GLN A 382 -1.32 -2.74 4.99
N ALA A 383 -1.25 -1.45 4.65
CA ALA A 383 -1.82 -0.38 5.45
C ALA A 383 -3.36 -0.46 5.53
N SER A 384 -3.98 -1.16 4.58
CA SER A 384 -5.43 -1.42 4.54
C SER A 384 -5.82 -2.78 5.13
N ALA A 385 -4.87 -3.53 5.71
CA ALA A 385 -5.07 -4.92 6.12
C ALA A 385 -5.99 -5.13 7.33
N SER A 386 -6.50 -4.07 7.98
CA SER A 386 -7.59 -4.24 8.94
C SER A 386 -8.88 -4.72 8.25
N SER A 387 -9.02 -4.39 6.98
CA SER A 387 -10.01 -4.94 6.08
C SER A 387 -9.49 -6.28 5.55
N PHE A 388 -10.12 -7.38 5.99
CA PHE A 388 -9.67 -8.74 5.67
C PHE A 388 -9.66 -9.04 4.15
N TYR A 389 -10.38 -8.23 3.37
CA TYR A 389 -10.38 -8.23 1.92
C TYR A 389 -8.99 -8.10 1.29
N TYR A 390 -8.03 -7.48 1.99
CA TYR A 390 -6.67 -7.27 1.49
C TYR A 390 -5.75 -8.48 1.70
N LEU A 391 -6.05 -9.37 2.66
CA LEU A 391 -5.24 -10.56 2.93
C LEU A 391 -5.06 -11.49 1.70
N PRO A 392 -6.12 -11.85 0.95
CA PRO A 392 -5.97 -12.71 -0.22
C PRO A 392 -5.15 -12.03 -1.33
N LEU A 393 -5.22 -10.70 -1.48
CA LEU A 393 -4.40 -9.96 -2.45
C LEU A 393 -2.91 -10.02 -2.09
N ILE A 394 -2.57 -9.74 -0.83
CA ILE A 394 -1.19 -9.76 -0.35
C ILE A 394 -0.61 -11.19 -0.47
N ALA A 395 -1.40 -12.21 -0.11
CA ALA A 395 -1.02 -13.61 -0.30
C ALA A 395 -0.78 -13.93 -1.78
N SER A 396 -1.67 -13.47 -2.67
CA SER A 396 -1.53 -13.60 -4.13
C SER A 396 -0.21 -13.01 -4.63
N PHE A 397 0.17 -11.81 -4.16
CA PHE A 397 1.44 -11.17 -4.54
C PHE A 397 2.64 -12.03 -4.14
N GLY A 398 2.62 -12.56 -2.91
CA GLY A 398 3.69 -13.43 -2.44
C GLY A 398 3.78 -14.74 -3.21
N TRP A 399 2.66 -15.39 -3.51
CA TRP A 399 2.66 -16.65 -4.27
C TRP A 399 2.98 -16.46 -5.75
N LEU A 400 2.57 -15.35 -6.37
CA LEU A 400 2.99 -14.99 -7.72
C LEU A 400 4.51 -14.74 -7.77
N GLY A 401 5.06 -14.01 -6.80
CA GLY A 401 6.50 -13.83 -6.65
C GLY A 401 7.25 -15.15 -6.41
N ALA A 402 6.74 -15.99 -5.51
CA ALA A 402 7.31 -17.31 -5.21
C ALA A 402 7.34 -18.19 -6.47
N PHE A 403 6.21 -18.25 -7.18
CA PHE A 403 6.09 -18.96 -8.44
C PHE A 403 7.12 -18.48 -9.48
N THR A 404 7.20 -17.17 -9.72
CA THR A 404 8.16 -16.59 -10.67
C THR A 404 9.59 -16.91 -10.27
N ALA A 405 9.94 -16.77 -8.99
CA ALA A 405 11.26 -17.09 -8.47
C ALA A 405 11.61 -18.57 -8.68
N LEU A 406 10.73 -19.48 -8.23
CA LEU A 406 10.92 -20.93 -8.28
C LEU A 406 10.98 -21.44 -9.71
N ALA A 407 10.17 -20.90 -10.62
CA ALA A 407 10.23 -21.22 -12.04
C ALA A 407 11.59 -20.81 -12.64
N CYS A 408 12.09 -19.61 -12.33
CA CYS A 408 13.40 -19.14 -12.79
C CYS A 408 14.55 -19.99 -12.23
N TYR A 409 14.59 -20.19 -10.91
CA TYR A 409 15.64 -20.98 -10.27
C TYR A 409 15.59 -22.45 -10.67
N GLY A 410 14.39 -23.02 -10.83
CA GLY A 410 14.18 -24.39 -11.33
C GLY A 410 14.69 -24.55 -12.76
N TYR A 411 14.42 -23.58 -13.64
CA TYR A 411 14.94 -23.60 -15.01
C TYR A 411 16.47 -23.61 -15.07
N LEU A 412 17.11 -22.85 -14.17
CA LEU A 412 18.55 -22.67 -14.05
C LEU A 412 19.26 -23.76 -13.20
N ALA A 413 18.50 -24.65 -12.55
CA ALA A 413 19.07 -25.65 -11.66
C ALA A 413 19.82 -26.75 -12.44
N GLU A 414 21.10 -26.92 -12.12
CA GLU A 414 21.95 -27.96 -12.73
C GLU A 414 21.81 -29.32 -12.03
N LYS A 415 21.54 -29.33 -10.72
CA LYS A 415 21.41 -30.57 -9.93
C LYS A 415 19.99 -31.15 -10.05
N PRO A 416 19.81 -32.42 -10.42
CA PRO A 416 18.48 -33.03 -10.62
C PRO A 416 17.53 -32.90 -9.42
N TRP A 417 18.00 -33.20 -8.21
CA TRP A 417 17.17 -33.11 -7.01
C TRP A 417 16.71 -31.68 -6.71
N LYS A 418 17.57 -30.68 -6.96
CA LYS A 418 17.22 -29.27 -6.78
C LYS A 418 16.16 -28.87 -7.78
N ARG A 419 16.31 -29.30 -9.03
CA ARG A 419 15.36 -29.01 -10.11
C ARG A 419 13.98 -29.60 -9.80
N VAL A 420 13.93 -30.87 -9.41
CA VAL A 420 12.69 -31.55 -8.96
C VAL A 420 12.03 -30.78 -7.82
N LEU A 421 12.79 -30.46 -6.76
CA LEU A 421 12.26 -29.75 -5.59
C LEU A 421 11.72 -28.36 -5.98
N LEU A 422 12.46 -27.59 -6.76
CA LEU A 422 12.07 -26.24 -7.16
C LEU A 422 10.81 -26.25 -8.04
N PHE A 423 10.69 -27.21 -8.98
CA PHE A 423 9.47 -27.34 -9.78
C PHE A 423 8.28 -27.87 -8.96
N ALA A 424 8.50 -28.74 -7.97
CA ALA A 424 7.45 -29.15 -7.05
C ALA A 424 6.92 -27.99 -6.20
N LEU A 425 7.83 -27.19 -5.64
CA LEU A 425 7.45 -25.97 -4.92
C LEU A 425 6.81 -24.93 -5.85
N CYS A 426 7.26 -24.85 -7.10
CA CYS A 426 6.64 -24.00 -8.13
C CYS A 426 5.19 -24.42 -8.40
N GLY A 427 4.91 -25.73 -8.47
CA GLY A 427 3.55 -26.26 -8.62
C GLY A 427 2.68 -25.95 -7.40
N LEU A 428 3.20 -26.17 -6.19
CA LEU A 428 2.52 -25.79 -4.95
C LEU A 428 2.21 -24.29 -4.87
N SER A 429 3.12 -23.45 -5.37
CA SER A 429 2.92 -21.99 -5.40
C SER A 429 1.72 -21.59 -6.25
N VAL A 430 1.43 -22.30 -7.35
CA VAL A 430 0.22 -22.06 -8.17
C VAL A 430 -1.03 -22.49 -7.43
N VAL A 431 -1.00 -23.61 -6.71
CA VAL A 431 -2.13 -24.06 -5.87
C VAL A 431 -2.45 -23.01 -4.81
N MET A 432 -1.43 -22.53 -4.12
CA MET A 432 -1.59 -21.49 -3.10
C MET A 432 -2.00 -20.13 -3.69
N LEU A 433 -1.56 -19.82 -4.92
CA LEU A 433 -2.02 -18.64 -5.65
C LEU A 433 -3.52 -18.72 -5.94
N VAL A 434 -4.02 -19.86 -6.43
CA VAL A 434 -5.45 -20.09 -6.65
C VAL A 434 -6.24 -20.04 -5.35
N LEU A 435 -5.70 -20.63 -4.27
CA LEU A 435 -6.26 -20.52 -2.92
C LEU A 435 -6.14 -19.11 -2.32
N SER A 436 -5.42 -18.19 -2.94
CA SER A 436 -5.40 -16.77 -2.55
C SER A 436 -6.40 -16.00 -3.40
N ARG A 437 -6.17 -15.96 -4.72
CA ARG A 437 -6.99 -15.32 -5.74
C ARG A 437 -6.93 -16.11 -7.06
N PRO A 438 -8.01 -16.82 -7.44
CA PRO A 438 -8.03 -17.63 -8.67
C PRO A 438 -7.71 -16.84 -9.95
N ASN A 439 -8.16 -15.59 -10.05
CA ASN A 439 -7.96 -14.73 -11.22
C ASN A 439 -6.47 -14.42 -11.49
N ALA A 440 -5.65 -14.31 -10.44
CA ALA A 440 -4.20 -14.10 -10.55
C ALA A 440 -3.45 -15.27 -11.22
N ALA A 441 -4.05 -16.46 -11.30
CA ALA A 441 -3.47 -17.59 -12.03
C ALA A 441 -3.25 -17.28 -13.53
N LEU A 442 -4.04 -16.37 -14.11
CA LEU A 442 -3.86 -15.93 -15.49
C LEU A 442 -2.48 -15.30 -15.73
N LEU A 443 -2.01 -14.48 -14.77
CA LEU A 443 -0.68 -13.85 -14.83
C LEU A 443 0.44 -14.89 -14.65
N ALA A 444 0.25 -15.86 -13.74
CA ALA A 444 1.19 -16.97 -13.56
C ALA A 444 1.31 -17.79 -14.85
N MET A 445 0.20 -18.14 -15.49
CA MET A 445 0.19 -18.85 -16.77
C MET A 445 0.89 -18.07 -17.89
N ALA A 446 0.62 -16.76 -17.99
CA ALA A 446 1.23 -15.90 -19.00
C ALA A 446 2.76 -15.81 -18.84
N PHE A 447 3.24 -15.72 -17.60
CA PHE A 447 4.67 -15.75 -17.30
C PHE A 447 5.30 -17.13 -17.63
N ALA A 448 4.63 -18.21 -17.20
CA ALA A 448 5.15 -19.56 -17.33
C ALA A 448 5.17 -20.09 -18.76
N ALA A 449 4.14 -19.79 -19.57
CA ALA A 449 3.92 -20.48 -20.84
C ALA A 449 5.17 -20.46 -21.75
N PRO A 450 5.84 -19.32 -22.01
CA PRO A 450 7.06 -19.31 -22.82
C PRO A 450 8.20 -20.13 -22.21
N LEU A 451 8.38 -20.05 -20.88
CA LEU A 451 9.47 -20.72 -20.17
C LEU A 451 9.27 -22.24 -20.16
N PHE A 452 8.07 -22.73 -19.85
CA PHE A 452 7.76 -24.15 -19.80
C PHE A 452 7.70 -24.78 -21.18
N LEU A 453 7.14 -24.10 -22.18
CA LEU A 453 7.19 -24.57 -23.58
C LEU A 453 8.65 -24.73 -24.03
N ARG A 454 9.52 -23.77 -23.68
CA ARG A 454 10.95 -23.88 -23.96
C ARG A 454 11.56 -25.10 -23.26
N ILE A 455 11.24 -25.39 -22.01
CA ILE A 455 11.73 -26.60 -21.32
C ILE A 455 11.30 -27.87 -22.06
N LEU A 456 10.03 -27.97 -22.45
CA LEU A 456 9.46 -29.16 -23.08
C LEU A 456 10.04 -29.42 -24.48
N PHE A 457 10.30 -28.37 -25.24
CA PHE A 457 10.82 -28.45 -26.61
C PHE A 457 12.35 -28.30 -26.73
N ASP A 458 13.07 -28.12 -25.62
CA ASP A 458 14.54 -28.03 -25.62
C ASP A 458 15.17 -29.40 -25.95
N LYS A 459 15.48 -29.61 -27.23
CA LYS A 459 16.15 -30.83 -27.72
C LYS A 459 17.55 -31.06 -27.13
N LYS A 460 18.16 -30.04 -26.49
CA LYS A 460 19.44 -30.20 -25.80
C LYS A 460 19.29 -30.88 -24.43
N ARG A 461 18.07 -30.91 -23.86
CA ARG A 461 17.77 -31.56 -22.58
C ARG A 461 17.27 -32.99 -22.80
N SER A 462 17.71 -33.91 -21.95
CA SER A 462 17.25 -35.31 -22.00
C SER A 462 15.75 -35.43 -21.72
N ALA A 463 15.10 -36.50 -22.17
CA ALA A 463 13.67 -36.73 -21.86
C ALA A 463 13.42 -36.77 -20.34
N ARG A 464 14.35 -37.36 -19.57
CA ARG A 464 14.33 -37.34 -18.10
C ARG A 464 14.31 -35.91 -17.55
N GLN A 465 15.20 -35.04 -18.03
CA GLN A 465 15.27 -33.64 -17.58
C GLN A 465 14.00 -32.84 -17.91
N ARG A 466 13.39 -33.11 -19.05
CA ARG A 466 12.17 -32.41 -19.50
C ARG A 466 10.96 -32.86 -18.70
N PHE A 467 10.76 -34.17 -18.58
CA PHE A 467 9.56 -34.74 -17.97
C PHE A 467 9.73 -35.05 -16.48
N LEU A 468 10.66 -35.95 -16.12
CA LEU A 468 10.82 -36.42 -14.74
C LEU A 468 11.41 -35.38 -13.79
N GLU A 469 12.23 -34.45 -14.28
CA GLU A 469 12.87 -33.44 -13.43
C GLU A 469 12.18 -32.06 -13.45
N SER A 470 11.25 -31.81 -14.40
CA SER A 470 10.57 -30.50 -14.50
C SER A 470 9.07 -30.60 -14.61
N ALA A 471 8.54 -31.22 -15.66
CA ALA A 471 7.11 -31.21 -15.92
C ALA A 471 6.30 -32.00 -14.87
N LEU A 472 6.68 -33.25 -14.57
CA LEU A 472 5.96 -34.05 -13.57
C LEU A 472 6.09 -33.47 -12.16
N PRO A 473 7.28 -33.06 -11.67
CA PRO A 473 7.38 -32.43 -10.36
C PRO A 473 6.50 -31.19 -10.23
N PHE A 474 6.33 -30.40 -11.29
CA PHE A 474 5.40 -29.27 -11.30
C PHE A 474 3.93 -29.69 -11.35
N LEU A 475 3.57 -30.60 -12.25
CA LEU A 475 2.18 -30.99 -12.50
C LEU A 475 1.57 -31.80 -11.35
N ILE A 476 2.34 -32.64 -10.66
CA ILE A 476 1.82 -33.50 -9.59
C ILE A 476 1.20 -32.66 -8.46
N PRO A 477 1.89 -31.68 -7.84
CA PRO A 477 1.29 -30.79 -6.85
C PRO A 477 0.10 -30.01 -7.38
N VAL A 478 0.17 -29.53 -8.63
CA VAL A 478 -0.94 -28.77 -9.25
C VAL A 478 -2.19 -29.62 -9.39
N LEU A 479 -2.06 -30.85 -9.89
CA LEU A 479 -3.20 -31.76 -10.08
C LEU A 479 -3.80 -32.21 -8.75
N ILE A 480 -2.96 -32.51 -7.75
CA ILE A 480 -3.42 -32.85 -6.40
C ILE A 480 -4.14 -31.66 -5.77
N GLY A 481 -3.55 -30.47 -5.84
CA GLY A 481 -4.15 -29.25 -5.32
C GLY A 481 -5.46 -28.89 -6.02
N ALA A 482 -5.51 -28.96 -7.34
CA ALA A 482 -6.73 -28.73 -8.12
C ALA A 482 -7.82 -29.73 -7.75
N ALA A 483 -7.51 -31.02 -7.63
CA ALA A 483 -8.48 -32.03 -7.19
C ALA A 483 -9.01 -31.74 -5.77
N GLY A 484 -8.13 -31.32 -4.85
CA GLY A 484 -8.52 -30.92 -3.49
C GLY A 484 -9.45 -29.70 -3.46
N ILE A 485 -9.12 -28.65 -4.22
CA ILE A 485 -9.94 -27.43 -4.34
C ILE A 485 -11.29 -27.76 -4.95
N MET A 486 -11.31 -28.51 -6.05
CA MET A 486 -12.54 -28.92 -6.73
C MET A 486 -13.43 -29.76 -5.82
N TYR A 487 -12.84 -30.70 -5.07
CA TYR A 487 -13.58 -31.49 -4.08
C TYR A 487 -14.15 -30.62 -2.96
N TYR A 488 -13.36 -29.70 -2.41
CA TYR A 488 -13.81 -28.74 -1.39
C TYR A 488 -14.95 -27.84 -1.87
N ASN A 489 -14.94 -27.44 -3.14
CA ASN A 489 -16.04 -26.71 -3.76
C ASN A 489 -17.28 -27.58 -3.94
N TYR A 490 -17.12 -28.82 -4.41
CA TYR A 490 -18.23 -29.75 -4.61
C TYR A 490 -19.00 -30.04 -3.33
N ILE A 491 -18.30 -30.28 -2.22
CA ILE A 491 -18.96 -30.58 -0.93
C ILE A 491 -19.66 -29.36 -0.30
N ARG A 492 -19.31 -28.13 -0.70
CA ARG A 492 -19.98 -26.89 -0.24
C ARG A 492 -21.13 -26.47 -1.14
N PHE A 493 -20.94 -26.57 -2.45
CA PHE A 493 -21.79 -25.92 -3.44
C PHE A 493 -22.38 -26.87 -4.49
N GLY A 494 -22.12 -28.17 -4.39
CA GLY A 494 -22.55 -29.17 -5.37
C GLY A 494 -21.88 -29.05 -6.73
N SER A 495 -20.88 -28.17 -6.90
CA SER A 495 -20.18 -27.92 -8.15
C SER A 495 -18.67 -27.83 -7.95
N PHE A 496 -17.90 -28.47 -8.83
CA PHE A 496 -16.44 -28.44 -8.79
C PHE A 496 -15.83 -27.08 -9.15
N PHE A 497 -16.57 -26.26 -9.89
CA PHE A 497 -16.08 -24.98 -10.43
C PHE A 497 -16.70 -23.76 -9.75
N GLU A 498 -17.58 -23.96 -8.76
CA GLU A 498 -18.20 -22.89 -7.99
C GLU A 498 -17.37 -22.59 -6.74
N PHE A 499 -16.87 -21.36 -6.62
CA PHE A 499 -16.06 -20.94 -5.46
C PHE A 499 -16.91 -20.30 -4.35
N GLY A 500 -18.20 -20.11 -4.60
CA GLY A 500 -19.18 -19.50 -3.68
C GLY A 500 -19.53 -18.06 -4.06
N THR A 501 -18.85 -17.47 -5.04
CA THR A 501 -19.09 -16.09 -5.48
C THR A 501 -20.52 -15.91 -5.97
N SER A 502 -21.07 -16.88 -6.71
CA SER A 502 -22.44 -16.82 -7.21
C SER A 502 -23.51 -16.74 -6.10
N TYR A 503 -23.14 -17.09 -4.86
CA TYR A 503 -24.04 -17.13 -3.72
C TYR A 503 -23.78 -16.00 -2.70
N GLN A 504 -22.95 -15.02 -3.07
CA GLN A 504 -22.55 -13.92 -2.21
C GLN A 504 -23.74 -12.98 -1.93
N LEU A 505 -24.01 -12.71 -0.66
CA LEU A 505 -24.94 -11.65 -0.25
C LEU A 505 -24.22 -10.31 -0.21
N THR A 506 -24.36 -9.51 -1.26
CA THR A 506 -23.65 -8.23 -1.44
C THR A 506 -24.57 -7.14 -2.03
N GLU A 507 -24.00 -6.03 -2.51
CA GLU A 507 -24.72 -4.86 -3.04
C GLU A 507 -25.67 -5.19 -4.19
N SER A 508 -25.29 -6.14 -5.05
CA SER A 508 -26.07 -6.55 -6.21
C SER A 508 -26.01 -8.06 -6.39
N ASP A 509 -27.00 -8.61 -7.11
CA ASP A 509 -26.96 -10.00 -7.54
C ASP A 509 -25.90 -10.22 -8.64
N ILE A 510 -24.71 -10.62 -8.22
CA ILE A 510 -23.55 -10.74 -9.11
C ILE A 510 -23.68 -11.87 -10.14
N ARG A 511 -24.69 -12.74 -10.03
CA ARG A 511 -24.97 -13.78 -11.03
C ARG A 511 -25.36 -13.19 -12.38
N PHE A 512 -25.84 -11.95 -12.40
CA PHE A 512 -26.14 -11.21 -13.61
C PHE A 512 -24.95 -10.41 -14.16
N ASN A 513 -23.83 -10.33 -13.45
CA ASN A 513 -22.61 -9.72 -13.97
C ASN A 513 -22.09 -10.59 -15.12
N SER A 514 -21.93 -9.99 -16.29
CA SER A 514 -21.53 -10.71 -17.50
C SER A 514 -20.48 -9.95 -18.28
N VAL A 515 -19.59 -10.71 -18.93
CA VAL A 515 -18.57 -10.15 -19.80
C VAL A 515 -19.18 -9.88 -21.16
N THR A 516 -19.34 -8.61 -21.51
CA THR A 516 -19.69 -8.17 -22.86
C THR A 516 -18.45 -7.61 -23.54
N PHE A 517 -18.35 -7.67 -24.87
CA PHE A 517 -17.24 -7.06 -25.60
C PHE A 517 -17.65 -5.66 -26.05
N SER A 518 -17.11 -4.64 -25.39
CA SER A 518 -17.43 -3.24 -25.65
C SER A 518 -16.15 -2.43 -25.66
N LEU A 519 -15.90 -1.72 -26.77
CA LEU A 519 -14.75 -0.82 -26.88
C LEU A 519 -14.87 0.35 -25.91
N HIS A 520 -16.10 0.78 -25.60
CA HIS A 520 -16.40 1.80 -24.60
C HIS A 520 -16.00 1.32 -23.19
N HIS A 521 -16.46 0.13 -22.77
CA HIS A 521 -16.10 -0.42 -21.46
C HIS A 521 -14.61 -0.71 -21.36
N PHE A 522 -13.97 -1.15 -22.44
CA PHE A 522 -12.53 -1.32 -22.48
C PHE A 522 -11.80 0.02 -22.30
N GLY A 523 -12.28 1.09 -22.94
CA GLY A 523 -11.80 2.46 -22.73
C GLY A 523 -11.96 2.94 -21.29
N SER A 524 -13.13 2.71 -20.67
CA SER A 524 -13.38 3.03 -19.27
C SER A 524 -12.47 2.26 -18.31
N MET A 525 -12.24 0.97 -18.56
CA MET A 525 -11.28 0.16 -17.81
C MET A 525 -9.87 0.74 -17.93
N LEU A 526 -9.41 1.09 -19.15
CA LEU A 526 -8.10 1.72 -19.34
C LEU A 526 -8.01 3.05 -18.57
N TYR A 527 -9.07 3.85 -18.54
CA TYR A 527 -9.09 5.07 -17.76
C TYR A 527 -8.97 4.78 -16.26
N HIS A 528 -9.91 4.04 -15.67
CA HIS A 528 -9.97 3.84 -14.22
C HIS A 528 -8.82 2.99 -13.68
N TYR A 529 -8.38 1.94 -14.39
CA TYR A 529 -7.32 1.06 -13.88
C TYR A 529 -5.91 1.53 -14.23
N PHE A 530 -5.72 2.32 -15.28
CA PHE A 530 -4.38 2.76 -15.71
C PHE A 530 -4.17 4.27 -15.56
N ALA A 531 -5.09 5.11 -16.02
CA ALA A 531 -4.85 6.55 -16.19
C ALA A 531 -5.35 7.43 -15.02
N GLU A 532 -6.36 6.98 -14.29
CA GLU A 532 -7.05 7.74 -13.24
C GLU A 532 -6.09 8.35 -12.23
N SER A 533 -6.26 9.65 -11.92
CA SER A 533 -5.29 10.42 -11.15
C SER A 533 -5.55 10.40 -9.65
N PHE A 534 -4.49 10.64 -8.87
CA PHE A 534 -4.64 11.06 -7.48
C PHE A 534 -5.17 12.49 -7.41
N VAL A 535 -5.92 12.80 -6.36
CA VAL A 535 -6.22 14.18 -5.99
C VAL A 535 -5.11 14.68 -5.07
N TYR A 536 -4.40 15.73 -5.48
CA TYR A 536 -3.33 16.32 -4.68
C TYR A 536 -3.86 17.35 -3.70
N THR A 537 -3.37 17.30 -2.47
CA THR A 537 -3.77 18.18 -1.36
C THR A 537 -2.58 18.96 -0.85
N GLU A 538 -2.83 20.14 -0.27
CA GLU A 538 -1.78 20.97 0.34
C GLU A 538 -1.23 20.35 1.63
N PHE A 539 -2.08 19.63 2.37
CA PHE A 539 -1.75 19.03 3.65
C PHE A 539 -1.44 17.54 3.51
N PHE A 540 -0.60 17.05 4.41
CA PHE A 540 -0.27 15.63 4.54
C PHE A 540 -1.56 14.78 4.58
N PRO A 541 -1.64 13.69 3.79
CA PRO A 541 -0.56 12.99 3.08
C PRO A 541 -0.30 13.45 1.64
N PHE A 542 -0.74 14.66 1.27
CA PHE A 542 -0.52 15.34 -0.01
C PHE A 542 -1.19 14.70 -1.24
N LEU A 543 -1.75 13.51 -1.09
CA LEU A 543 -2.52 12.81 -2.10
C LEU A 543 -3.67 12.05 -1.46
N ARG A 544 -4.77 11.92 -2.19
CA ARG A 544 -5.89 11.03 -1.88
C ARG A 544 -6.43 10.36 -3.13
N PHE A 545 -7.17 9.27 -2.93
CA PHE A 545 -7.90 8.59 -4.00
C PHE A 545 -8.98 9.50 -4.59
N THR A 546 -9.25 9.31 -5.88
CA THR A 546 -10.38 9.94 -6.52
C THR A 546 -11.67 9.20 -6.14
N THR A 547 -12.78 9.93 -6.17
CA THR A 547 -14.14 9.42 -5.98
C THR A 547 -14.97 9.59 -7.25
N GLU A 548 -14.29 9.78 -8.39
CA GLU A 548 -14.92 9.92 -9.69
C GLU A 548 -15.66 8.63 -10.05
N LYS A 549 -16.89 8.77 -10.56
CA LYS A 549 -17.73 7.62 -10.92
C LYS A 549 -17.86 7.51 -12.43
N CYS A 550 -17.65 6.31 -12.95
CA CYS A 550 -18.12 5.88 -14.26
C CYS A 550 -19.65 5.89 -14.29
N VAL A 551 -20.23 6.96 -14.82
CA VAL A 551 -21.69 7.14 -14.93
C VAL A 551 -22.29 6.50 -16.19
N ASP A 552 -21.48 6.29 -17.24
CA ASP A 552 -21.94 5.81 -18.54
C ASP A 552 -21.58 4.33 -18.77
N PHE A 553 -21.85 3.47 -17.78
CA PHE A 553 -21.64 2.03 -17.93
C PHE A 553 -22.81 1.33 -18.62
N GLY A 554 -24.02 1.89 -18.54
CA GLY A 554 -25.24 1.32 -19.13
C GLY A 554 -25.90 0.20 -18.30
N ASN A 555 -25.34 -0.13 -17.12
CA ASN A 555 -25.92 -1.00 -16.12
C ASN A 555 -25.40 -0.61 -14.72
N TYR A 556 -25.82 -1.29 -13.66
CA TYR A 556 -25.17 -1.22 -12.36
C TYR A 556 -23.69 -1.60 -12.49
N LEU A 557 -22.83 -0.80 -11.84
CA LEU A 557 -21.40 -1.02 -11.70
C LEU A 557 -21.04 -0.66 -10.26
N TYR A 558 -20.42 -1.59 -9.55
CA TYR A 558 -19.88 -1.31 -8.22
C TYR A 558 -18.65 -0.41 -8.35
N GLN A 559 -18.60 0.68 -7.58
CA GLN A 559 -17.59 1.73 -7.74
C GLN A 559 -17.20 2.33 -6.41
N GLU A 560 -15.91 2.27 -6.11
CA GLU A 560 -15.27 2.81 -4.92
C GLU A 560 -13.95 3.50 -5.25
N TYR A 561 -13.25 3.98 -4.23
CA TYR A 561 -11.93 4.61 -4.33
C TYR A 561 -10.96 3.82 -5.24
N SER A 562 -10.35 4.54 -6.19
CA SER A 562 -9.44 3.98 -7.17
C SER A 562 -8.35 4.98 -7.58
N ALA A 563 -7.24 4.46 -8.08
CA ALA A 563 -6.16 5.21 -8.68
C ALA A 563 -5.49 4.37 -9.77
N GLY A 564 -5.15 5.00 -10.89
CA GLY A 564 -4.58 4.33 -12.03
C GLY A 564 -3.14 3.88 -11.80
N LEU A 565 -2.80 2.69 -12.30
CA LEU A 565 -1.46 2.10 -12.28
C LEU A 565 -0.35 3.07 -12.76
N LEU A 566 -0.63 3.86 -13.81
CA LEU A 566 0.35 4.76 -14.43
C LEU A 566 0.64 6.01 -13.59
N GLN A 567 -0.16 6.26 -12.55
CA GLN A 567 0.17 7.24 -11.51
C GLN A 567 1.32 6.80 -10.63
N MET A 568 1.81 5.58 -10.76
CA MET A 568 3.11 5.17 -10.25
C MET A 568 4.12 5.19 -11.40
N PRO A 569 4.97 6.23 -11.53
CA PRO A 569 5.75 6.47 -12.75
C PRO A 569 6.68 5.33 -13.20
N LEU A 570 7.12 4.45 -12.30
CA LEU A 570 7.78 3.17 -12.67
C LEU A 570 7.00 2.43 -13.75
N ASN A 571 5.67 2.36 -13.62
CA ASN A 571 4.79 1.59 -14.49
C ASN A 571 4.66 2.20 -15.90
N LEU A 572 5.06 3.45 -16.11
CA LEU A 572 5.23 4.00 -17.47
C LEU A 572 6.30 3.23 -18.26
N GLY A 573 7.20 2.50 -17.58
CA GLY A 573 8.17 1.60 -18.18
C GLY A 573 7.55 0.51 -19.06
N ILE A 574 6.26 0.16 -18.90
CA ILE A 574 5.58 -0.80 -19.79
C ILE A 574 5.57 -0.34 -21.26
N PHE A 575 5.56 0.97 -21.53
CA PHE A 575 5.57 1.51 -22.90
C PHE A 575 6.89 1.24 -23.63
N LEU A 576 7.97 0.94 -22.90
CA LEU A 576 9.24 0.48 -23.49
C LEU A 576 9.11 -0.92 -24.13
N LEU A 577 8.00 -1.63 -23.93
CA LEU A 577 7.72 -2.86 -24.66
C LEU A 577 7.51 -2.60 -26.16
N ILE A 578 6.97 -1.44 -26.55
CA ILE A 578 6.72 -1.07 -27.95
C ILE A 578 8.02 -1.15 -28.76
N PRO A 579 9.07 -0.35 -28.47
CA PRO A 579 10.33 -0.45 -29.21
C PRO A 579 10.98 -1.83 -29.07
N ALA A 580 10.87 -2.49 -27.91
CA ALA A 580 11.43 -3.82 -27.69
C ALA A 580 10.85 -4.85 -28.67
N VAL A 581 9.54 -4.86 -28.90
CA VAL A 581 8.88 -5.76 -29.83
C VAL A 581 9.29 -5.49 -31.28
N PHE A 582 9.44 -4.21 -31.67
CA PHE A 582 9.84 -3.83 -33.03
C PHE A 582 11.34 -4.01 -33.33
N THR A 583 12.20 -4.15 -32.32
CA THR A 583 13.61 -4.49 -32.57
C THR A 583 13.73 -5.89 -33.19
N ARG A 584 14.47 -6.02 -34.30
CA ARG A 584 14.78 -7.33 -34.89
C ARG A 584 15.70 -8.10 -33.94
N SER A 585 15.18 -9.15 -33.30
CA SER A 585 16.04 -10.18 -32.72
C SER A 585 16.57 -11.07 -33.84
N SER A 586 17.87 -11.35 -33.82
CA SER A 586 18.45 -12.39 -34.67
C SER A 586 17.72 -13.71 -34.42
N SER A 587 17.55 -14.54 -35.45
CA SER A 587 16.97 -15.89 -35.32
C SER A 587 17.76 -16.79 -34.36
N SER A 588 19.01 -16.44 -34.06
CA SER A 588 19.87 -17.12 -33.08
C SER A 588 19.65 -16.67 -31.62
N ASP A 589 18.97 -15.55 -31.37
CA ASP A 589 18.78 -14.97 -30.03
C ASP A 589 17.51 -15.53 -29.35
N GLN A 590 17.60 -16.79 -28.92
CA GLN A 590 16.50 -17.48 -28.23
C GLN A 590 16.13 -16.83 -26.88
N ASN A 591 17.06 -16.13 -26.22
CA ASN A 591 16.78 -15.46 -24.95
C ASN A 591 16.02 -14.15 -25.18
N GLY A 592 16.40 -13.34 -26.17
CA GLY A 592 15.65 -12.14 -26.53
C GLY A 592 14.22 -12.46 -26.99
N LEU A 593 14.03 -13.56 -27.74
CA LEU A 593 12.69 -14.02 -28.12
C LEU A 593 11.83 -14.39 -26.89
N LEU A 594 12.41 -15.16 -25.95
CA LEU A 594 11.72 -15.55 -24.72
C LEU A 594 11.27 -14.31 -23.93
N LYS A 595 12.15 -13.33 -23.74
CA LYS A 595 11.82 -12.08 -23.05
C LYS A 595 10.65 -11.35 -23.70
N LYS A 596 10.67 -11.20 -25.03
CA LYS A 596 9.60 -10.52 -25.79
C LYS A 596 8.27 -11.25 -25.65
N GLN A 597 8.27 -12.57 -25.82
CA GLN A 597 7.06 -13.39 -25.67
C GLN A 597 6.48 -13.29 -24.27
N THR A 598 7.32 -13.43 -23.24
CA THR A 598 6.89 -13.28 -21.84
C THR A 598 6.32 -11.89 -21.58
N GLY A 599 7.00 -10.82 -22.02
CA GLY A 599 6.53 -9.45 -21.81
C GLY A 599 5.18 -9.16 -22.48
N VAL A 600 5.00 -9.60 -23.74
CA VAL A 600 3.74 -9.43 -24.47
C VAL A 600 2.61 -10.25 -23.83
N LEU A 601 2.86 -11.51 -23.48
CA LEU A 601 1.83 -12.35 -22.86
C LEU A 601 1.42 -11.83 -21.48
N VAL A 602 2.37 -11.36 -20.67
CA VAL A 602 2.05 -10.76 -19.36
C VAL A 602 1.20 -9.48 -19.54
N LEU A 603 1.53 -8.62 -20.50
CA LEU A 603 0.72 -7.43 -20.78
C LEU A 603 -0.70 -7.80 -21.25
N LEU A 604 -0.83 -8.74 -22.19
CA LEU A 604 -2.13 -9.19 -22.68
C LEU A 604 -2.97 -9.86 -21.58
N ALA A 605 -2.33 -10.67 -20.74
CA ALA A 605 -2.98 -11.29 -19.58
C ALA A 605 -3.44 -10.25 -18.56
N ALA A 606 -2.65 -9.21 -18.30
CA ALA A 606 -3.04 -8.12 -17.41
C ALA A 606 -4.19 -7.28 -17.99
N LEU A 607 -4.19 -6.99 -19.29
CA LEU A 607 -5.31 -6.31 -19.96
C LEU A 607 -6.58 -7.16 -19.94
N GLY A 608 -6.45 -8.47 -20.21
CA GLY A 608 -7.57 -9.41 -20.14
C GLY A 608 -8.12 -9.54 -18.73
N LEU A 609 -7.25 -9.71 -17.74
CA LEU A 609 -7.63 -9.76 -16.32
C LEU A 609 -8.31 -8.45 -15.89
N GLY A 610 -7.73 -7.30 -16.22
CA GLY A 610 -8.30 -6.00 -15.89
C GLY A 610 -9.68 -5.79 -16.50
N TYR A 611 -9.89 -6.25 -17.74
CA TYR A 611 -11.21 -6.22 -18.36
C TYR A 611 -12.22 -7.15 -17.66
N LEU A 612 -11.79 -8.35 -17.27
CA LEU A 612 -12.64 -9.27 -16.51
C LEU A 612 -13.03 -8.69 -15.15
N ASP A 613 -12.05 -8.17 -14.40
CA ASP A 613 -12.30 -7.58 -13.09
C ASP A 613 -13.20 -6.33 -13.21
N PHE A 614 -13.02 -5.51 -14.24
CA PHE A 614 -13.86 -4.34 -14.50
C PHE A 614 -15.32 -4.73 -14.80
N MET A 615 -15.54 -5.76 -15.62
CA MET A 615 -16.89 -6.19 -16.00
C MET A 615 -17.60 -6.99 -14.90
N LEU A 616 -16.86 -7.76 -14.10
CA LEU A 616 -17.43 -8.66 -13.10
C LEU A 616 -17.40 -8.09 -11.67
N GLY A 617 -16.44 -7.23 -11.36
CA GLY A 617 -16.22 -6.66 -10.03
C GLY A 617 -16.46 -5.15 -9.94
N GLY A 618 -16.13 -4.38 -10.98
CA GLY A 618 -16.37 -2.94 -11.04
C GLY A 618 -15.10 -2.10 -10.86
N ILE A 619 -15.19 -0.93 -10.21
CA ILE A 619 -14.07 -0.01 -10.01
C ILE A 619 -13.69 0.01 -8.54
N HIS A 620 -12.48 -0.45 -8.22
CA HIS A 620 -11.92 -0.40 -6.87
C HIS A 620 -10.41 -0.58 -6.94
N ILE A 621 -9.66 0.08 -6.05
CA ILE A 621 -8.21 -0.09 -5.93
C ILE A 621 -7.75 -1.56 -5.79
N ARG A 622 -8.56 -2.44 -5.17
CA ARG A 622 -8.27 -3.88 -5.04
C ARG A 622 -8.16 -4.58 -6.40
N TYR A 623 -9.02 -4.23 -7.36
CA TYR A 623 -9.00 -4.81 -8.70
C TYR A 623 -7.83 -4.27 -9.54
N VAL A 624 -7.47 -2.99 -9.38
CA VAL A 624 -6.24 -2.44 -9.98
C VAL A 624 -5.03 -3.24 -9.47
N CYS A 625 -5.00 -3.54 -8.18
CA CYS A 625 -3.91 -4.26 -7.54
C CYS A 625 -3.68 -5.67 -8.10
N ASP A 626 -4.70 -6.36 -8.61
CA ASP A 626 -4.56 -7.67 -9.25
C ASP A 626 -3.59 -7.65 -10.45
N LEU A 627 -3.41 -6.50 -11.10
CA LEU A 627 -2.52 -6.31 -12.25
C LEU A 627 -1.14 -5.78 -11.87
N THR A 628 -1.09 -4.99 -10.80
CA THR A 628 0.01 -4.04 -10.55
C THR A 628 1.35 -4.71 -10.31
N LEU A 629 1.43 -5.85 -9.60
CA LEU A 629 2.70 -6.51 -9.32
C LEU A 629 3.39 -7.00 -10.61
N ALA A 630 2.65 -7.73 -11.44
CA ALA A 630 3.19 -8.26 -12.69
C ALA A 630 3.65 -7.15 -13.64
N LEU A 631 2.86 -6.07 -13.74
CA LEU A 631 3.20 -4.93 -14.58
C LEU A 631 4.34 -4.08 -14.01
N SER A 632 4.46 -3.93 -12.69
CA SER A 632 5.59 -3.24 -12.04
C SER A 632 6.90 -3.98 -12.27
N VAL A 633 6.90 -5.31 -12.12
CA VAL A 633 8.07 -6.15 -12.42
C VAL A 633 8.42 -6.07 -13.91
N LEU A 634 7.43 -6.18 -14.81
CA LEU A 634 7.65 -6.04 -16.24
C LEU A 634 8.27 -4.67 -16.60
N ALA A 635 7.71 -3.59 -16.07
CA ALA A 635 8.19 -2.23 -16.30
C ALA A 635 9.64 -2.06 -15.81
N LEU A 636 9.96 -2.57 -14.62
CA LEU A 636 11.33 -2.57 -14.12
C LEU A 636 12.29 -3.28 -15.08
N PHE A 637 11.96 -4.48 -15.55
CA PHE A 637 12.83 -5.22 -16.46
C PHE A 637 13.03 -4.53 -17.81
N LEU A 638 11.98 -3.91 -18.36
CA LEU A 638 12.08 -3.11 -19.57
C LEU A 638 12.97 -1.87 -19.39
N ILE A 639 12.86 -1.19 -18.23
CA ILE A 639 13.75 -0.08 -17.86
C ILE A 639 15.20 -0.56 -17.77
N LEU A 640 15.46 -1.66 -17.04
CA LEU A 640 16.82 -2.16 -16.84
C LEU A 640 17.48 -2.65 -18.13
N GLU A 641 16.68 -3.11 -19.11
CA GLU A 641 17.20 -3.57 -20.40
C GLU A 641 17.53 -2.42 -21.36
N GLN A 642 16.82 -1.28 -21.28
CA GLN A 642 16.90 -0.22 -22.28
C GLN A 642 17.51 1.10 -21.79
N ILE A 643 17.54 1.33 -20.47
CA ILE A 643 17.97 2.60 -19.89
C ILE A 643 19.33 2.45 -19.22
N HIS A 644 20.33 3.09 -19.82
CA HIS A 644 21.72 3.08 -19.34
C HIS A 644 22.23 4.49 -19.12
N PHE A 645 23.14 4.64 -18.15
CA PHE A 645 23.84 5.90 -17.92
C PHE A 645 24.93 6.17 -18.97
N ASP A 646 25.49 5.10 -19.53
CA ASP A 646 26.53 5.13 -20.54
C ASP A 646 25.98 5.66 -21.86
N GLY A 647 26.77 6.44 -22.60
CA GLY A 647 26.42 6.88 -23.95
C GLY A 647 26.23 8.40 -24.09
N THR A 648 25.24 8.79 -24.90
CA THR A 648 25.02 10.17 -25.34
C THR A 648 24.46 11.07 -24.23
N ARG A 649 24.48 12.39 -24.45
CA ARG A 649 23.83 13.35 -23.54
C ARG A 649 22.34 13.01 -23.33
N SER A 650 21.64 12.62 -24.40
CA SER A 650 20.23 12.24 -24.35
C SER A 650 19.99 11.00 -23.49
N ALA A 651 20.86 9.99 -23.57
CA ALA A 651 20.77 8.80 -22.72
C ALA A 651 20.90 9.14 -21.23
N ARG A 652 21.83 10.05 -20.87
CA ARG A 652 21.97 10.53 -19.49
C ARG A 652 20.75 11.32 -19.00
N ILE A 653 20.15 12.15 -19.86
CA ILE A 653 18.92 12.88 -19.52
C ILE A 653 17.80 11.89 -19.26
N LEU A 654 17.60 10.91 -20.15
CA LEU A 654 16.59 9.87 -19.98
C LEU A 654 16.82 9.05 -18.70
N TYR A 655 18.07 8.68 -18.41
CA TYR A 655 18.44 8.02 -17.16
C TYR A 655 18.02 8.82 -15.94
N VAL A 656 18.28 10.14 -15.92
CA VAL A 656 17.90 11.02 -14.79
C VAL A 656 16.39 11.12 -14.67
N ILE A 657 15.65 11.24 -15.79
CA ILE A 657 14.18 11.25 -15.79
C ILE A 657 13.63 9.96 -15.17
N VAL A 658 14.14 8.80 -15.61
CA VAL A 658 13.73 7.49 -15.10
C VAL A 658 14.10 7.30 -13.63
N LEU A 659 15.28 7.76 -13.21
CA LEU A 659 15.70 7.75 -11.80
C LEU A 659 14.74 8.59 -10.94
N CYS A 660 14.38 9.79 -11.41
CA CYS A 660 13.39 10.64 -10.75
C CYS A 660 12.01 9.96 -10.70
N ALA A 661 11.57 9.32 -11.79
CA ALA A 661 10.31 8.58 -11.85
C ALA A 661 10.26 7.45 -10.81
N ILE A 662 11.34 6.66 -10.69
CA ILE A 662 11.49 5.62 -9.67
C ILE A 662 11.42 6.20 -8.24
N LEU A 663 12.09 7.32 -7.99
CA LEU A 663 12.04 7.98 -6.68
C LEU A 663 10.63 8.49 -6.36
N VAL A 664 9.93 9.06 -7.34
CA VAL A 664 8.52 9.47 -7.19
C VAL A 664 7.62 8.27 -6.90
N THR A 665 7.84 7.13 -7.56
CA THR A 665 7.10 5.89 -7.25
C THR A 665 7.30 5.44 -5.81
N ILE A 666 8.54 5.42 -5.31
CA ILE A 666 8.81 5.07 -3.91
C ILE A 666 8.12 6.05 -2.97
N GLY A 667 8.25 7.36 -3.24
CA GLY A 667 7.61 8.40 -2.43
C GLY A 667 6.09 8.26 -2.39
N ARG A 668 5.44 8.09 -3.55
CA ARG A 668 3.99 7.87 -3.64
C ARG A 668 3.56 6.60 -2.93
N GLY A 669 4.29 5.50 -3.10
CA GLY A 669 4.02 4.24 -2.39
C GLY A 669 4.07 4.38 -0.86
N VAL A 670 4.96 5.23 -0.34
CA VAL A 670 5.00 5.55 1.10
C VAL A 670 3.83 6.46 1.50
N LEU A 671 3.48 7.47 0.70
CA LEU A 671 2.35 8.35 1.01
C LEU A 671 1.01 7.61 1.03
N THR A 672 0.82 6.60 0.17
CA THR A 672 -0.38 5.75 0.16
C THR A 672 -0.56 4.87 1.41
N ILE A 673 0.43 4.82 2.32
CA ILE A 673 0.26 4.23 3.65
C ILE A 673 -0.73 5.06 4.49
N PHE A 674 -0.72 6.38 4.29
CA PHE A 674 -1.46 7.35 5.10
C PHE A 674 -2.72 7.89 4.40
N SER A 675 -2.88 7.59 3.11
CA SER A 675 -4.14 7.75 2.39
C SER A 675 -4.45 6.45 1.68
N ASN A 676 -5.50 5.77 2.15
CA ASN A 676 -6.04 4.55 1.56
C ASN A 676 -7.52 4.43 1.95
N GLU A 677 -8.15 3.31 1.59
CA GLU A 677 -9.58 3.09 1.82
C GLU A 677 -9.93 3.04 3.33
N THR A 678 -9.14 2.35 4.14
CA THR A 678 -9.45 2.15 5.56
C THR A 678 -8.98 3.31 6.44
N ASN A 679 -7.95 4.04 5.99
CA ASN A 679 -7.26 5.08 6.76
C ASN A 679 -6.90 4.65 8.19
N ASP A 680 -6.48 3.40 8.37
CA ASP A 680 -6.23 2.82 9.69
C ASP A 680 -5.25 3.63 10.53
N VAL A 681 -4.16 4.11 9.94
CA VAL A 681 -3.16 4.91 10.65
C VAL A 681 -3.78 6.22 11.18
N LEU A 682 -4.63 6.87 10.39
CA LEU A 682 -5.33 8.10 10.77
C LEU A 682 -6.36 7.84 11.88
N LEU A 683 -7.15 6.77 11.75
CA LEU A 683 -8.30 6.50 12.61
C LEU A 683 -7.94 5.75 13.91
N LYS A 684 -7.00 4.81 13.86
CA LYS A 684 -6.65 3.92 14.98
C LYS A 684 -5.33 4.28 15.67
N ASN A 685 -4.49 5.10 15.05
CA ASN A 685 -3.27 5.63 15.67
C ASN A 685 -3.04 7.13 15.36
N PRO A 686 -3.98 8.00 15.78
CA PRO A 686 -3.98 9.42 15.43
C PRO A 686 -2.71 10.17 15.86
N ASP A 687 -2.11 9.80 17.01
CA ASP A 687 -0.83 10.39 17.46
C ASP A 687 0.32 10.03 16.53
N PHE A 688 0.42 8.77 16.08
CA PHE A 688 1.46 8.37 15.12
C PHE A 688 1.26 9.07 13.78
N TYR A 689 0.02 9.17 13.30
CA TYR A 689 -0.31 9.92 12.08
C TYR A 689 0.17 11.37 12.18
N LEU A 690 -0.20 12.07 13.26
CA LEU A 690 0.18 13.47 13.47
C LEU A 690 1.69 13.63 13.66
N TYR A 691 2.33 12.73 14.39
CA TYR A 691 3.79 12.72 14.54
C TYR A 691 4.51 12.61 13.19
N VAL A 692 4.07 11.70 12.32
CA VAL A 692 4.63 11.58 10.96
C VAL A 692 4.32 12.82 10.12
N SER A 693 3.10 13.36 10.19
CA SER A 693 2.74 14.57 9.44
C SER A 693 3.68 15.74 9.77
N ARG A 694 4.07 15.90 11.04
CA ARG A 694 4.94 16.97 11.55
C ARG A 694 6.37 16.94 11.02
N ILE A 695 6.80 15.85 10.39
CA ILE A 695 8.05 15.82 9.62
C ILE A 695 8.03 16.92 8.54
N PHE A 696 6.87 17.20 7.95
CA PHE A 696 6.73 18.16 6.85
C PHE A 696 6.46 19.59 7.30
N HIS A 697 6.20 19.82 8.59
CA HIS A 697 5.92 21.15 9.14
C HIS A 697 7.19 21.83 9.68
N SER A 698 7.21 23.16 9.61
CA SER A 698 8.29 24.06 10.04
C SER A 698 7.90 24.93 11.24
#